data_AF-A0A0C2D6N7-F1
#
_entry.id   AF-A0A0C2D6N7-F1
#
_cell.length_a   1.000
_cell.length_b   1.000
_cell.length_c   1.000
_cell.angle_alpha   90.00
_cell.angle_beta   90.00
_cell.angle_gamma   90.00
#
_symmetry.space_group_name_H-M   'P 1'
#
loop_
_entity.id
_entity.type
_entity.pdbx_description
1 polymer ?
#
loop_
_entity_poly.entity_id
_entity_poly.type
_entity_poly.pdbx_seq_one_letter_code
_entity_poly.pdbx_strand_id
1 'polypeptide(L)'
;MAWQRCVRDAIARDSCHIFTKGAAQPRLIRSRFMVNDGDKHGLPRILDLLFINGKTRNDIKNLLSAIYNSAWEVRIGKERALDQQIPSSYIAMLKVVRELHTELRRDAVSAIMTLEQFRERTKQRMCQKDDIEFRGACSFLHDSGEIVHFEDASLRQLIFVDPLWLADYLAAVVALRSPHKAAGILSQDALNPLLKQFRSLDSTTPLRSALLDLLQKCELALPCLARRLVVPALLPDEYRLRADYHTASVRIAAKVATWVIRSPPESAPAHQPLARTVGVRQRSMDHPSLSPKKSVNGDTATEAIFTFTFCPEKQLRRVYAMSYIPSGFWSRLVTRIIGDENVIRAVECLFASNTRADTTRLRQICNNQLKAEWIVWQTGLELIIKGHSVFLLKQFFAQWLFLCVENSSSSVTVVDGASKMTISTEGEGSTRLLALVVDLLDTLLEDWYPAIGTRFVHSSEGDLLVNRFVPCAKCASDIAAEAQCAHDDAEVTHRKNSKGEHVVRGSKTTGDISTLYVIHCFSIEECMLAGREHGWLECPSHSGIHMKDVAPDTVFVDIESSLVIAADQMRRGRLLGRGAFGFVFRATVKLQSGELCEVAQKMLEPVDPGPGARPSAVAAFKAAADKWRRDSLEFASRAYCTSRQELNLLSRLRHSNIVCLVGVCVSPLSLIFELAPLGALNQLLASHRKSGARLGLSVLRDSAVQVAKALEYLHSAHIIYRDLKSENVLVWRFPPPFGPQTDVLLKLGDYGISRTVMPSGGAKGFGGTEGFMAPEIVRFNGEEEYTQKVDCFSYGMFLYELITLKHPFEGEEHVKERLLEGARPVFLPHELLVPSPMLDLAIHCWAASPDNRPSSSQLVGYCSAPEFTHILDVCELDEALPPSSVLPYHTGDEMDDPDDFEAQLWLGGKNITVMSCTQYGWFEQKVIETPFRARFTSRVRDTVWSCDENGEVTVYATSLHELTKLKLPSLSAPIIRAPELIGSDILLLVTGRQLILLRLNEANSVVLLATLDSPFPIKTAATVIQTTSRQIWTGHSEGRISIHHLSTDDKFSFSSSLYLPDDNVVVKDILASRDGNNVWVTYEGGSRVFCWDVERRQISSSLDIRKVMPGSETIHTLDVEMAEENVVTCAALLENADGAQLYVGTSRGLLVVANALLLQPLSACRPFGGELTSLCVVEGPRDDDLNTKVRTTLSTTSSESGLGWVRERVSETLERFRGSPAPSPGQGTSVVVTIGRGYRFVPIA
;
A
#
# COMPACT_ATOMS: atom_id res chain seq x y z
N MET A 1 19.42 -23.07 -3.87
CA MET A 1 19.90 -24.38 -3.31
C MET A 1 21.42 -24.51 -3.14
N ALA A 2 22.28 -23.78 -3.88
CA ALA A 2 23.75 -23.91 -3.75
C ALA A 2 24.35 -23.39 -2.41
N TRP A 3 23.78 -22.32 -1.84
CA TRP A 3 24.24 -21.74 -0.55
C TRP A 3 23.97 -22.65 0.65
N GLN A 4 22.82 -23.32 0.69
CA GLN A 4 22.50 -24.33 1.71
C GLN A 4 23.49 -25.51 1.71
N ARG A 5 24.13 -25.80 0.57
CA ARG A 5 25.12 -26.88 0.44
C ARG A 5 26.47 -26.47 1.03
N CYS A 6 26.94 -25.26 0.75
CA CYS A 6 28.20 -24.73 1.32
C CYS A 6 28.11 -24.48 2.84
N VAL A 7 26.96 -23.99 3.33
CA VAL A 7 26.74 -23.78 4.77
C VAL A 7 26.56 -25.11 5.52
N ARG A 8 25.93 -26.13 4.92
CA ARG A 8 25.92 -27.50 5.46
C ARG A 8 27.33 -28.06 5.61
N ASP A 9 28.19 -27.86 4.61
CA ASP A 9 29.56 -28.41 4.62
C ASP A 9 30.49 -27.68 5.61
N ALA A 10 30.19 -26.42 5.95
CA ALA A 10 30.87 -25.67 7.00
C ALA A 10 30.39 -26.06 8.40
N ILE A 11 29.07 -26.21 8.61
CA ILE A 11 28.47 -26.58 9.90
C ILE A 11 28.73 -28.07 10.23
N ALA A 12 28.81 -28.94 9.23
CA ALA A 12 29.11 -30.36 9.42
C ALA A 12 30.51 -30.62 10.01
N ARG A 13 31.43 -29.64 9.97
CA ARG A 13 32.79 -29.81 10.54
C ARG A 13 32.80 -29.69 12.06
N ASP A 14 31.89 -28.94 12.68
CA ASP A 14 31.84 -28.77 14.14
C ASP A 14 30.92 -29.80 14.83
N SER A 15 29.92 -30.33 14.13
CA SER A 15 29.01 -31.37 14.67
C SER A 15 29.65 -32.76 14.76
N CYS A 16 30.86 -32.95 14.21
CA CYS A 16 31.47 -34.27 14.06
C CYS A 16 32.19 -34.78 15.32
N HIS A 17 32.24 -34.00 16.41
CA HIS A 17 32.96 -34.37 17.63
C HIS A 17 32.17 -35.21 18.65
N ILE A 18 30.89 -35.51 18.42
CA ILE A 18 30.05 -36.28 19.37
C ILE A 18 29.93 -37.77 19.02
N PHE A 19 30.39 -38.22 17.86
CA PHE A 19 30.21 -39.60 17.41
C PHE A 19 31.53 -40.34 17.17
N THR A 20 32.28 -40.59 18.24
CA THR A 20 33.42 -41.52 18.19
C THR A 20 33.34 -42.54 19.32
N LYS A 21 32.70 -43.69 19.05
CA LYS A 21 33.14 -45.06 19.39
C LYS A 21 32.00 -46.08 19.23
N GLY A 22 32.24 -47.13 18.42
CA GLY A 22 31.54 -48.42 18.53
C GLY A 22 30.79 -48.89 17.28
N ALA A 23 31.15 -50.07 16.79
CA ALA A 23 30.66 -50.73 15.56
C ALA A 23 29.18 -51.19 15.58
N ALA A 24 28.35 -50.71 16.51
CA ALA A 24 26.91 -51.06 16.63
C ALA A 24 25.96 -50.01 16.00
N GLN A 25 26.50 -48.90 15.50
CA GLN A 25 25.75 -47.68 15.14
C GLN A 25 24.79 -47.80 13.93
N PRO A 26 25.08 -48.55 12.85
CA PRO A 26 24.21 -48.56 11.67
C PRO A 26 22.81 -49.11 11.97
N ARG A 27 22.71 -50.14 12.82
CA ARG A 27 21.42 -50.76 13.18
C ARG A 27 20.56 -49.86 14.09
N LEU A 28 21.18 -49.11 15.00
CA LEU A 28 20.48 -48.18 15.90
C LEU A 28 19.98 -46.91 15.19
N ILE A 29 20.74 -46.40 14.21
CA ILE A 29 20.28 -45.29 13.34
C ILE A 29 19.12 -45.78 12.46
N ARG A 30 19.24 -47.00 11.92
CA ARG A 30 18.20 -47.62 11.09
C ARG A 30 16.88 -47.81 11.85
N SER A 31 16.93 -48.24 13.12
CA SER A 31 15.72 -48.40 13.95
C SER A 31 15.13 -47.09 14.48
N ARG A 32 15.89 -45.98 14.47
CA ARG A 32 15.48 -44.68 15.05
C ARG A 32 15.02 -43.65 14.01
N PHE A 33 15.40 -43.83 12.74
CA PHE A 33 15.04 -42.92 11.64
C PHE A 33 14.22 -43.59 10.53
N MET A 34 14.03 -44.92 10.56
CA MET A 34 13.16 -45.60 9.61
C MET A 34 11.78 -45.87 10.22
N VAL A 35 10.80 -45.08 9.80
CA VAL A 35 9.39 -45.43 9.92
C VAL A 35 9.08 -46.45 8.83
N ASN A 36 8.65 -47.66 9.21
CA ASN A 36 8.13 -48.62 8.23
C ASN A 36 6.89 -48.02 7.55
N ASP A 37 6.77 -48.13 6.23
CA ASP A 37 5.68 -47.55 5.41
C ASP A 37 5.56 -46.00 5.48
N GLY A 38 6.66 -45.27 5.63
CA GLY A 38 6.66 -43.80 5.69
C GLY A 38 6.02 -43.09 4.48
N ASP A 39 5.98 -43.74 3.32
CA ASP A 39 5.31 -43.26 2.09
C ASP A 39 3.78 -43.19 2.24
N LYS A 40 3.18 -44.06 3.07
CA LYS A 40 1.75 -43.96 3.44
C LYS A 40 1.45 -42.82 4.41
N HIS A 41 2.48 -42.25 5.03
CA HIS A 41 2.41 -41.18 6.02
C HIS A 41 2.96 -39.84 5.47
N GLY A 42 3.09 -39.70 4.14
CA GLY A 42 3.49 -38.45 3.48
C GLY A 42 5.00 -38.15 3.54
N LEU A 43 5.82 -39.09 4.01
CA LEU A 43 7.29 -38.94 3.97
C LEU A 43 7.84 -39.32 2.58
N PRO A 44 8.94 -38.70 2.14
CA PRO A 44 9.62 -39.11 0.92
C PRO A 44 10.06 -40.57 1.04
N ARG A 45 9.74 -41.38 0.03
CA ARG A 45 10.19 -42.78 -0.04
C ARG A 45 11.71 -42.83 -0.05
N ILE A 46 12.31 -43.36 1.01
CA ILE A 46 13.75 -43.57 1.09
C ILE A 46 14.10 -44.73 0.15
N LEU A 47 14.71 -44.41 -0.99
CA LEU A 47 15.04 -45.38 -2.05
C LEU A 47 16.27 -46.23 -1.69
N ASP A 48 17.28 -45.62 -1.06
CA ASP A 48 18.50 -46.30 -0.63
C ASP A 48 19.18 -45.53 0.51
N LEU A 49 20.00 -46.21 1.32
CA LEU A 49 20.73 -45.60 2.45
C LEU A 49 22.19 -46.05 2.45
N LEU A 50 23.07 -45.15 2.02
CA LEU A 50 24.49 -45.41 1.80
C LEU A 50 25.33 -44.74 2.89
N PHE A 51 26.21 -45.51 3.53
CA PHE A 51 27.17 -44.98 4.51
C PHE A 51 28.45 -44.56 3.80
N ILE A 52 28.77 -43.27 3.86
CA ILE A 52 29.90 -42.70 3.14
C ILE A 52 30.97 -42.27 4.12
N ASN A 53 32.21 -42.63 3.83
CA ASN A 53 33.36 -42.14 4.57
C ASN A 53 34.05 -41.03 3.77
N GLY A 54 33.87 -39.77 4.19
CA GLY A 54 34.46 -38.61 3.52
C GLY A 54 36.00 -38.56 3.53
N LYS A 55 36.67 -39.31 4.42
CA LYS A 55 38.14 -39.41 4.47
C LYS A 55 38.69 -40.48 3.54
N THR A 56 38.09 -41.68 3.54
CA THR A 56 38.56 -42.81 2.71
C THR A 56 37.92 -42.84 1.32
N ARG A 57 36.91 -41.99 1.07
CA ARG A 57 36.10 -41.95 -0.16
C ARG A 57 35.35 -43.25 -0.45
N ASN A 58 35.21 -44.14 0.53
CA ASN A 58 34.42 -45.37 0.40
C ASN A 58 32.96 -45.03 0.10
N ASP A 59 32.35 -45.84 -0.79
CA ASP A 59 30.95 -45.77 -1.22
C ASP A 59 30.49 -44.47 -1.90
N ILE A 60 31.39 -43.52 -2.18
CA ILE A 60 31.08 -42.31 -2.95
C ILE A 60 30.61 -42.66 -4.38
N LYS A 61 31.23 -43.65 -5.03
CA LYS A 61 30.81 -44.08 -6.38
C LYS A 61 29.40 -44.67 -6.36
N ASN A 62 29.08 -45.45 -5.34
CA ASN A 62 27.76 -46.04 -5.16
C ASN A 62 26.71 -44.94 -4.92
N LEU A 63 27.05 -43.91 -4.14
CA LEU A 63 26.19 -42.73 -3.98
C LEU A 63 25.96 -42.01 -5.31
N LEU A 64 27.00 -41.75 -6.09
CA LEU A 64 26.87 -41.06 -7.38
C LEU A 64 25.97 -41.83 -8.34
N SER A 65 26.15 -43.14 -8.44
CA SER A 65 25.30 -44.01 -9.26
C SER A 65 23.85 -44.03 -8.77
N ALA A 66 23.64 -44.11 -7.45
CA ALA A 66 22.30 -44.07 -6.86
C ALA A 66 21.60 -42.73 -7.14
N ILE A 67 22.28 -41.60 -6.94
CA ILE A 67 21.75 -40.26 -7.24
C ILE A 67 21.41 -40.15 -8.73
N TYR A 68 22.30 -40.60 -9.63
CA TYR A 68 22.07 -40.52 -11.06
C TYR A 68 20.85 -41.34 -11.49
N ASN A 69 20.76 -42.60 -11.02
CA ASN A 69 19.64 -43.47 -11.34
C ASN A 69 18.33 -42.92 -10.78
N SER A 70 18.31 -42.44 -9.53
CA SER A 70 17.13 -41.83 -8.92
C SER A 70 16.70 -40.57 -9.68
N ALA A 71 17.65 -39.69 -10.04
CA ALA A 71 17.36 -38.47 -10.82
C ALA A 71 16.82 -38.79 -12.22
N TRP A 72 17.31 -39.86 -12.85
CA TRP A 72 16.85 -40.35 -14.15
C TRP A 72 15.41 -40.87 -14.14
N GLU A 73 14.97 -41.41 -12.99
CA GLU A 73 13.62 -41.94 -12.81
C GLU A 73 12.60 -40.88 -12.38
N VAL A 74 13.02 -39.69 -11.93
CA VAL A 74 12.11 -38.61 -11.55
C VAL A 74 11.27 -38.20 -12.76
N ARG A 75 9.95 -38.16 -12.57
CA ARG A 75 8.97 -37.72 -13.58
C ARG A 75 8.24 -36.48 -13.12
N ILE A 76 8.00 -35.56 -14.05
CA ILE A 76 7.16 -34.38 -13.86
C ILE A 76 6.01 -34.52 -14.86
N GLY A 77 4.81 -34.80 -14.35
CA GLY A 77 3.67 -35.18 -15.20
C GLY A 77 3.90 -36.54 -15.87
N LYS A 78 3.88 -36.56 -17.21
CA LYS A 78 4.05 -37.80 -18.01
C LYS A 78 5.49 -38.03 -18.50
N GLU A 79 6.36 -37.03 -18.41
CA GLU A 79 7.73 -37.07 -18.94
C GLU A 79 8.77 -37.19 -17.82
N ARG A 80 9.97 -37.69 -18.14
CA ARG A 80 11.10 -37.70 -17.19
C ARG A 80 11.62 -36.27 -17.02
N ALA A 81 11.99 -35.91 -15.80
CA ALA A 81 12.49 -34.57 -15.48
C ALA A 81 13.71 -34.19 -16.32
N LEU A 82 14.59 -35.16 -16.62
CA LEU A 82 15.76 -34.94 -17.48
C LEU A 82 15.46 -34.93 -19.00
N ASP A 83 14.26 -35.37 -19.41
CA ASP A 83 13.82 -35.33 -20.82
C ASP A 83 13.12 -33.99 -21.16
N GLN A 84 12.88 -33.11 -20.16
CA GLN A 84 12.24 -31.82 -20.38
C GLN A 84 13.09 -30.92 -21.29
N GLN A 85 12.45 -30.36 -22.32
CA GLN A 85 13.12 -29.46 -23.24
C GLN A 85 13.33 -28.09 -22.60
N ILE A 86 14.57 -27.60 -22.65
CA ILE A 86 14.92 -26.24 -22.21
C ILE A 86 14.95 -25.33 -23.45
N PRO A 87 14.32 -24.14 -23.41
CA PRO A 87 14.36 -23.20 -24.52
C PRO A 87 15.79 -22.87 -24.96
N SER A 88 16.02 -22.82 -26.28
CA SER A 88 17.35 -22.53 -26.84
C SER A 88 17.86 -21.14 -26.47
N SER A 89 16.96 -20.17 -26.26
CA SER A 89 17.28 -18.83 -25.78
C SER A 89 17.91 -18.83 -24.37
N TYR A 90 17.50 -19.75 -23.48
CA TYR A 90 18.04 -19.83 -22.12
C TYR A 90 19.49 -20.35 -22.15
N ILE A 91 19.76 -21.32 -23.03
CA ILE A 91 21.11 -21.85 -23.27
C ILE A 91 22.01 -20.81 -23.94
N ALA A 92 21.48 -20.01 -24.86
CA ALA A 92 22.22 -18.91 -25.47
C ALA A 92 22.59 -17.84 -24.43
N MET A 93 21.66 -17.46 -23.56
CA MET A 93 21.92 -16.52 -22.46
C MET A 93 22.95 -17.07 -21.47
N LEU A 94 22.88 -18.37 -21.13
CA LEU A 94 23.88 -19.04 -20.31
C LEU A 94 25.29 -18.92 -20.89
N LYS A 95 25.46 -19.10 -22.20
CA LYS A 95 26.76 -18.92 -22.87
C LYS A 95 27.27 -17.48 -22.71
N VAL A 96 26.39 -16.51 -22.94
CA VAL A 96 26.72 -15.09 -22.79
C VAL A 96 27.10 -14.75 -21.34
N VAL A 97 26.39 -15.27 -20.35
CA VAL A 97 26.73 -15.07 -18.93
C VAL A 97 28.10 -15.64 -18.60
N ARG A 98 28.44 -16.83 -19.10
CA ARG A 98 29.76 -17.43 -18.89
C ARG A 98 30.88 -16.61 -19.53
N GLU A 99 30.65 -16.04 -20.71
CA GLU A 99 31.58 -15.10 -21.33
C GLU A 99 31.77 -13.84 -20.47
N LEU A 100 30.65 -13.21 -20.05
CA LEU A 100 30.67 -12.05 -19.16
C LEU A 100 31.42 -12.35 -17.86
N HIS A 101 31.20 -13.51 -17.26
CA HIS A 101 31.91 -13.97 -16.06
C HIS A 101 33.42 -14.07 -16.29
N THR A 102 33.85 -14.64 -17.42
CA THR A 102 35.29 -14.72 -17.76
C THR A 102 35.92 -13.35 -18.01
N GLU A 103 35.19 -12.41 -18.62
CA GLU A 103 35.63 -11.04 -18.85
C GLU A 103 35.79 -10.27 -17.53
N LEU A 104 34.76 -10.29 -16.67
CA LEU A 104 34.77 -9.59 -15.39
C LEU A 104 35.92 -10.07 -14.48
N ARG A 105 36.21 -11.38 -14.48
CA ARG A 105 37.37 -11.94 -13.77
C ARG A 105 38.71 -11.51 -14.36
N ARG A 106 38.81 -11.39 -15.68
CA ARG A 106 40.04 -10.97 -16.36
C ARG A 106 40.37 -9.51 -16.06
N ASP A 107 39.36 -8.64 -16.09
CA ASP A 107 39.54 -7.19 -15.93
C ASP A 107 39.65 -6.75 -14.46
N ALA A 108 39.49 -7.67 -13.50
CA ALA A 108 39.38 -7.39 -12.07
C ALA A 108 38.31 -6.33 -11.73
N VAL A 109 37.25 -6.32 -12.55
CA VAL A 109 36.10 -5.41 -12.48
C VAL A 109 34.99 -6.06 -11.66
N SER A 110 34.12 -5.26 -11.02
CA SER A 110 33.03 -5.72 -10.13
C SER A 110 32.20 -6.86 -10.72
N ALA A 111 31.90 -7.87 -9.90
CA ALA A 111 30.99 -8.97 -10.23
C ALA A 111 29.49 -8.59 -10.18
N ILE A 112 29.19 -7.31 -9.90
CA ILE A 112 27.83 -6.78 -9.78
C ILE A 112 27.57 -5.80 -10.91
N MET A 113 26.42 -5.91 -11.55
CA MET A 113 25.91 -4.93 -12.52
C MET A 113 24.42 -4.66 -12.30
N THR A 114 23.93 -3.55 -12.85
CA THR A 114 22.49 -3.29 -12.79
C THR A 114 21.72 -4.24 -13.72
N LEU A 115 20.45 -4.47 -13.42
CA LEU A 115 19.55 -5.28 -14.25
C LEU A 115 19.51 -4.74 -15.69
N GLU A 116 19.51 -3.40 -15.85
CA GLU A 116 19.53 -2.73 -17.15
C GLU A 116 20.86 -2.95 -17.89
N GLN A 117 21.99 -2.82 -17.21
CA GLN A 117 23.32 -3.09 -17.79
C GLN A 117 23.43 -4.56 -18.23
N PHE A 118 22.96 -5.50 -17.42
CA PHE A 118 22.95 -6.92 -17.76
C PHE A 118 22.04 -7.21 -18.95
N ARG A 119 20.85 -6.60 -18.98
CA ARG A 119 19.90 -6.75 -20.07
C ARG A 119 20.43 -6.17 -21.38
N GLU A 120 21.08 -5.02 -21.36
CA GLU A 120 21.67 -4.43 -22.56
C GLU A 120 22.85 -5.27 -23.08
N ARG A 121 23.76 -5.71 -22.20
CA ARG A 121 24.90 -6.56 -22.59
C ARG A 121 24.48 -7.92 -23.16
N THR A 122 23.46 -8.53 -22.56
CA THR A 122 22.92 -9.80 -23.05
C THR A 122 22.16 -9.60 -24.36
N LYS A 123 21.34 -8.55 -24.49
CA LYS A 123 20.61 -8.23 -25.72
C LYS A 123 21.55 -7.95 -26.90
N GLN A 124 22.62 -7.17 -26.69
CA GLN A 124 23.65 -6.90 -27.70
C GLN A 124 24.33 -8.18 -28.21
N ARG A 125 24.54 -9.17 -27.34
CA ARG A 125 25.20 -10.43 -27.69
C ARG A 125 24.25 -11.51 -28.22
N MET A 126 22.96 -11.44 -27.88
CA MET A 126 21.95 -12.43 -28.24
C MET A 126 21.14 -12.07 -29.50
N CYS A 127 21.13 -10.81 -29.95
CA CYS A 127 20.39 -10.35 -31.15
C CYS A 127 18.87 -10.67 -31.13
N GLN A 128 18.19 -10.63 -29.97
CA GLN A 128 16.77 -10.98 -29.82
C GLN A 128 15.89 -9.78 -29.39
N LYS A 129 14.58 -9.84 -29.70
CA LYS A 129 13.64 -8.71 -29.60
C LYS A 129 12.61 -8.75 -28.44
N ASP A 130 12.44 -9.85 -27.70
CA ASP A 130 11.33 -9.97 -26.73
C ASP A 130 11.75 -10.07 -25.25
N ASP A 131 11.12 -9.26 -24.40
CA ASP A 131 11.40 -9.16 -22.96
C ASP A 131 10.79 -10.27 -22.11
N ILE A 132 9.75 -10.93 -22.63
CA ILE A 132 9.04 -11.99 -21.91
C ILE A 132 9.96 -13.19 -21.66
N GLU A 133 10.88 -13.48 -22.59
CA GLU A 133 11.86 -14.55 -22.45
C GLU A 133 13.02 -14.20 -21.49
N PHE A 134 13.42 -12.93 -21.42
CA PHE A 134 14.56 -12.48 -20.62
C PHE A 134 14.37 -12.75 -19.12
N ARG A 135 13.18 -12.47 -18.57
CA ARG A 135 12.89 -12.73 -17.14
C ARG A 135 12.93 -14.23 -16.83
N GLY A 136 12.34 -15.07 -17.68
CA GLY A 136 12.35 -16.52 -17.50
C GLY A 136 13.76 -17.10 -17.61
N ALA A 137 14.58 -16.61 -18.54
CA ALA A 137 15.98 -17.00 -18.67
C ALA A 137 16.83 -16.54 -17.46
N CYS A 138 16.62 -15.32 -16.94
CA CYS A 138 17.23 -14.85 -15.69
C CYS A 138 16.90 -15.76 -14.50
N SER A 139 15.62 -16.12 -14.33
CA SER A 139 15.19 -17.06 -13.27
C SER A 139 15.89 -18.41 -13.42
N PHE A 140 15.92 -18.96 -14.63
CA PHE A 140 16.63 -20.21 -14.91
C PHE A 140 18.13 -20.14 -14.57
N LEU A 141 18.79 -19.03 -14.90
CA LEU A 141 20.20 -18.81 -14.57
C LEU A 141 20.44 -18.65 -13.07
N HIS A 142 19.49 -18.04 -12.36
CA HIS A 142 19.50 -17.97 -10.91
C HIS A 142 19.35 -19.36 -10.28
N ASP A 143 18.37 -20.14 -10.73
CA ASP A 143 18.06 -21.46 -10.20
C ASP A 143 19.17 -22.48 -10.48
N SER A 144 19.82 -22.37 -11.64
CA SER A 144 21.02 -23.14 -12.00
C SER A 144 22.28 -22.68 -11.26
N GLY A 145 22.25 -21.51 -10.62
CA GLY A 145 23.36 -20.97 -9.83
C GLY A 145 24.49 -20.37 -10.64
N GLU A 146 24.22 -19.95 -11.88
CA GLU A 146 25.18 -19.26 -12.76
C GLU A 146 25.22 -17.76 -12.48
N ILE A 147 24.09 -17.18 -12.04
CA ILE A 147 23.99 -15.82 -11.51
C ILE A 147 23.25 -15.83 -10.17
N VAL A 148 23.33 -14.72 -9.42
CA VAL A 148 22.42 -14.46 -8.31
C VAL A 148 21.65 -13.17 -8.58
N HIS A 149 20.33 -13.28 -8.57
CA HIS A 149 19.40 -12.16 -8.68
C HIS A 149 18.44 -12.25 -7.49
N PHE A 150 18.11 -11.11 -6.90
CA PHE A 150 17.19 -11.05 -5.78
C PHE A 150 15.91 -10.35 -6.22
N GLU A 151 14.75 -10.81 -5.77
CA GLU A 151 13.48 -10.17 -6.12
C GLU A 151 13.08 -9.04 -5.16
N ASP A 152 13.88 -8.79 -4.11
CA ASP A 152 13.64 -7.74 -3.11
C ASP A 152 13.67 -6.35 -3.73
N ALA A 153 12.77 -5.46 -3.29
CA ALA A 153 12.63 -4.11 -3.84
C ALA A 153 13.95 -3.31 -3.86
N SER A 154 14.80 -3.46 -2.84
CA SER A 154 16.10 -2.78 -2.75
C SER A 154 17.24 -3.44 -3.54
N LEU A 155 17.11 -4.73 -3.87
CA LEU A 155 18.17 -5.52 -4.51
C LEU A 155 17.85 -5.93 -5.95
N ARG A 156 16.59 -5.82 -6.37
CA ARG A 156 16.11 -6.33 -7.66
C ARG A 156 16.70 -5.67 -8.88
N GLN A 157 17.25 -4.47 -8.69
CA GLN A 157 18.00 -3.77 -9.73
C GLN A 157 19.44 -4.26 -9.87
N LEU A 158 19.91 -5.21 -9.05
CA LEU A 158 21.29 -5.71 -9.07
C LEU A 158 21.34 -7.19 -9.45
N ILE A 159 22.25 -7.52 -10.36
CA ILE A 159 22.60 -8.89 -10.73
C ILE A 159 24.04 -9.15 -10.33
N PHE A 160 24.23 -10.22 -9.56
CA PHE A 160 25.53 -10.75 -9.18
C PHE A 160 25.92 -11.80 -10.21
N VAL A 161 26.76 -11.41 -11.15
CA VAL A 161 27.19 -12.26 -12.28
C VAL A 161 28.20 -13.31 -11.84
N ASP A 162 28.96 -13.06 -10.76
CA ASP A 162 29.83 -14.06 -10.13
C ASP A 162 29.28 -14.45 -8.73
N PRO A 163 28.59 -15.59 -8.61
CA PRO A 163 28.12 -16.11 -7.32
C PRO A 163 29.24 -16.40 -6.31
N LEU A 164 30.46 -16.70 -6.77
CA LEU A 164 31.60 -16.95 -5.88
C LEU A 164 32.10 -15.66 -5.25
N TRP A 165 32.10 -14.55 -6.00
CA TRP A 165 32.40 -13.24 -5.44
C TRP A 165 31.42 -12.89 -4.32
N LEU A 166 30.13 -13.18 -4.51
CA LEU A 166 29.12 -12.93 -3.48
C LEU A 166 29.42 -13.76 -2.23
N ALA A 167 29.74 -15.04 -2.40
CA ALA A 167 30.14 -15.90 -1.30
C ALA A 167 31.37 -15.38 -0.54
N ASP A 168 32.40 -14.91 -1.27
CA ASP A 168 33.61 -14.34 -0.69
C ASP A 168 33.33 -13.03 0.08
N TYR A 169 32.50 -12.14 -0.47
CA TYR A 169 32.07 -10.92 0.19
C TYR A 169 31.33 -11.22 1.50
N LEU A 170 30.34 -12.11 1.45
CA LEU A 170 29.56 -12.51 2.62
C LEU A 170 30.45 -13.19 3.69
N ALA A 171 31.38 -14.05 3.28
CA ALA A 171 32.34 -14.69 4.17
C ALA A 171 33.32 -13.68 4.80
N ALA A 172 33.77 -12.69 4.03
CA ALA A 172 34.67 -11.64 4.52
C ALA A 172 34.01 -10.78 5.60
N VAL A 173 32.71 -10.49 5.48
CA VAL A 173 31.95 -9.75 6.51
C VAL A 173 31.96 -10.49 7.85
N VAL A 174 31.72 -11.81 7.83
CA VAL A 174 31.77 -12.65 9.05
C VAL A 174 33.20 -12.80 9.58
N ALA A 175 34.20 -12.76 8.69
CA ALA A 175 35.60 -12.83 9.07
C ALA A 175 36.18 -11.52 9.64
N LEU A 176 35.46 -10.39 9.55
CA LEU A 176 35.90 -9.09 10.08
C LEU A 176 36.10 -9.17 11.60
N ARG A 177 37.36 -9.24 12.03
CA ARG A 177 37.74 -9.10 13.44
C ARG A 177 37.96 -7.62 13.75
N SER A 178 37.02 -6.98 14.45
CA SER A 178 37.24 -5.62 14.97
C SER A 178 38.32 -5.65 16.07
N PRO A 179 39.34 -4.77 16.01
CA PRO A 179 40.38 -4.68 17.04
C PRO A 179 39.89 -4.09 18.37
N HIS A 180 38.68 -3.53 18.43
CA HIS A 180 38.09 -2.96 19.66
C HIS A 180 36.86 -3.76 20.11
N LYS A 181 37.09 -4.64 21.10
CA LYS A 181 36.18 -5.28 22.06
C LYS A 181 34.66 -5.04 21.89
N ALA A 182 34.01 -5.85 21.06
CA ALA A 182 32.65 -6.38 21.30
C ALA A 182 32.44 -7.58 20.36
N ALA A 183 32.34 -8.80 20.90
CA ALA A 183 32.17 -10.02 20.13
C ALA A 183 30.81 -10.04 19.40
N GLY A 184 30.72 -9.52 18.17
CA GLY A 184 29.51 -9.57 17.34
C GLY A 184 28.74 -8.26 17.11
N ILE A 185 29.28 -7.10 17.50
CA ILE A 185 28.79 -5.78 17.05
C ILE A 185 29.83 -5.13 16.13
N LEU A 186 29.38 -4.70 14.94
CA LEU A 186 30.20 -4.01 13.94
C LEU A 186 29.64 -2.61 13.67
N SER A 187 30.50 -1.60 13.52
CA SER A 187 30.06 -0.33 12.93
C SER A 187 29.80 -0.54 11.44
N GLN A 188 28.77 0.08 10.87
CA GLN A 188 28.56 0.09 9.42
C GLN A 188 29.79 0.67 8.69
N ASP A 189 30.55 1.56 9.33
CA ASP A 189 31.76 2.14 8.73
C ASP A 189 32.94 1.15 8.71
N ALA A 190 32.89 0.09 9.52
CA ALA A 190 33.88 -1.00 9.49
C ALA A 190 33.78 -1.84 8.20
N LEU A 191 32.69 -1.72 7.44
CA LEU A 191 32.53 -2.34 6.13
C LEU A 191 33.24 -1.55 5.01
N ASN A 192 33.63 -0.29 5.24
CA ASN A 192 34.26 0.56 4.23
C ASN A 192 35.52 -0.06 3.59
N PRO A 193 36.42 -0.73 4.33
CA PRO A 193 37.58 -1.41 3.73
C PRO A 193 37.18 -2.58 2.82
N LEU A 194 36.15 -3.36 3.19
CA LEU A 194 35.62 -4.42 2.33
C LEU A 194 35.02 -3.83 1.05
N LEU A 195 34.22 -2.78 1.18
CA LEU A 195 33.65 -2.06 0.03
C LEU A 195 34.72 -1.49 -0.91
N LYS A 196 35.89 -1.12 -0.38
CA LYS A 196 37.06 -0.69 -1.19
C LYS A 196 37.81 -1.85 -1.82
N GLN A 197 37.90 -2.99 -1.13
CA GLN A 197 38.54 -4.21 -1.62
C GLN A 197 37.80 -4.79 -2.82
N PHE A 198 36.47 -4.72 -2.79
CA PHE A 198 35.62 -5.17 -3.88
C PHE A 198 35.10 -3.96 -4.69
N ARG A 199 35.89 -3.53 -5.69
CA ARG A 199 35.65 -2.30 -6.48
C ARG A 199 34.32 -2.36 -7.24
N SER A 200 33.59 -1.25 -7.28
CA SER A 200 32.41 -1.01 -8.13
C SER A 200 32.83 -0.59 -9.56
N LEU A 201 31.98 -0.86 -10.57
CA LEU A 201 32.13 -0.28 -11.92
C LEU A 201 31.90 1.24 -11.94
N ASP A 202 31.00 1.74 -11.08
CA ASP A 202 30.57 3.15 -11.05
C ASP A 202 30.52 3.72 -9.63
N SER A 203 30.86 5.00 -9.48
CA SER A 203 30.89 5.74 -8.20
C SER A 203 29.59 6.48 -7.87
N THR A 204 28.61 6.44 -8.77
CA THR A 204 27.38 7.24 -8.73
C THR A 204 26.19 6.52 -8.07
N THR A 205 26.18 5.19 -8.01
CA THR A 205 25.08 4.40 -7.43
C THR A 205 25.34 4.08 -5.94
N PRO A 206 24.35 4.17 -5.04
CA PRO A 206 24.53 3.83 -3.62
C PRO A 206 24.64 2.31 -3.40
N LEU A 207 25.72 1.68 -3.87
CA LEU A 207 26.01 0.24 -3.67
C LEU A 207 26.10 -0.11 -2.17
N ARG A 208 26.48 0.85 -1.33
CA ARG A 208 26.57 0.68 0.12
C ARG A 208 25.24 0.29 0.75
N SER A 209 24.13 0.93 0.37
CA SER A 209 22.82 0.59 0.94
C SER A 209 22.38 -0.79 0.49
N ALA A 210 22.52 -1.09 -0.81
CA ALA A 210 22.17 -2.40 -1.34
C ALA A 210 23.00 -3.54 -0.70
N LEU A 211 24.30 -3.35 -0.46
CA LEU A 211 25.10 -4.36 0.22
C LEU A 211 24.76 -4.51 1.71
N LEU A 212 24.28 -3.46 2.37
CA LEU A 212 23.72 -3.55 3.73
C LEU A 212 22.39 -4.31 3.72
N ASP A 213 21.51 -4.01 2.77
CA ASP A 213 20.23 -4.70 2.59
C ASP A 213 20.45 -6.18 2.26
N LEU A 214 21.48 -6.50 1.48
CA LEU A 214 21.90 -7.88 1.21
C LEU A 214 22.36 -8.60 2.47
N LEU A 215 23.20 -7.96 3.29
CA LEU A 215 23.64 -8.55 4.56
C LEU A 215 22.47 -8.79 5.52
N GLN A 216 21.49 -7.89 5.49
CA GLN A 216 20.26 -8.04 6.25
C GLN A 216 19.41 -9.20 5.71
N LYS A 217 19.20 -9.27 4.40
CA LYS A 217 18.46 -10.36 3.73
C LYS A 217 19.10 -11.73 3.96
N CYS A 218 20.43 -11.79 3.90
CA CYS A 218 21.18 -13.02 4.18
C CYS A 218 21.34 -13.31 5.69
N GLU A 219 20.85 -12.42 6.56
CA GLU A 219 20.91 -12.51 8.03
C GLU A 219 22.32 -12.63 8.60
N LEU A 220 23.29 -12.08 7.89
CA LEU A 220 24.69 -12.11 8.27
C LEU A 220 25.05 -10.92 9.14
N ALA A 221 24.55 -9.73 8.79
CA ALA A 221 24.71 -8.53 9.59
C ALA A 221 23.41 -7.74 9.59
N LEU A 222 22.84 -7.57 10.77
CA LEU A 222 21.51 -7.02 10.94
C LEU A 222 21.63 -5.66 11.62
N PRO A 223 20.97 -4.60 11.10
CA PRO A 223 21.07 -3.28 11.68
C PRO A 223 20.60 -3.27 13.13
N CYS A 224 21.42 -2.68 14.00
CA CYS A 224 21.02 -2.25 15.32
C CYS A 224 21.23 -0.74 15.44
N LEU A 225 20.86 -0.19 16.59
CA LEU A 225 20.74 1.24 16.82
C LEU A 225 22.08 1.98 16.54
N ALA A 226 22.00 3.19 15.96
CA ALA A 226 23.11 4.12 15.73
C ALA A 226 24.25 3.63 14.79
N ARG A 227 23.91 3.25 13.54
CA ARG A 227 24.88 2.80 12.51
C ARG A 227 25.74 1.60 12.94
N ARG A 228 25.19 0.74 13.80
CA ARG A 228 25.82 -0.51 14.22
C ARG A 228 25.07 -1.69 13.62
N LEU A 229 25.75 -2.80 13.46
CA LEU A 229 25.24 -4.06 12.95
C LEU A 229 25.52 -5.14 13.99
N VAL A 230 24.52 -5.96 14.30
CA VAL A 230 24.72 -7.22 15.03
C VAL A 230 25.04 -8.30 14.01
N VAL A 231 26.11 -9.04 14.23
CA VAL A 231 26.50 -10.21 13.42
C VAL A 231 26.27 -11.45 14.27
N PRO A 232 25.14 -12.16 14.09
CA PRO A 232 24.73 -13.27 14.96
C PRO A 232 25.79 -14.36 15.09
N ALA A 233 26.48 -14.69 13.99
CA ALA A 233 27.53 -15.71 13.97
C ALA A 233 28.75 -15.37 14.85
N LEU A 234 28.98 -14.08 15.13
CA LEU A 234 30.10 -13.59 15.94
C LEU A 234 29.70 -13.32 17.40
N LEU A 235 28.42 -13.46 17.75
CA LEU A 235 27.98 -13.40 19.13
C LEU A 235 28.66 -14.52 19.95
N PRO A 236 28.89 -14.30 21.25
CA PRO A 236 29.43 -15.33 22.13
C PRO A 236 28.48 -16.53 22.21
N ASP A 237 29.04 -17.72 22.42
CA ASP A 237 28.27 -18.86 22.92
C ASP A 237 27.97 -18.68 24.43
N GLU A 238 27.00 -19.44 24.94
CA GLU A 238 26.56 -19.33 26.34
C GLU A 238 27.69 -19.66 27.34
N TYR A 239 28.58 -20.59 26.99
CA TYR A 239 29.67 -21.01 27.85
C TYR A 239 30.68 -19.88 28.08
N ARG A 240 31.03 -19.15 27.01
CA ARG A 240 31.89 -17.95 27.06
C ARG A 240 31.26 -16.82 27.86
N LEU A 241 29.92 -16.73 27.89
CA LEU A 241 29.20 -15.72 28.64
C LEU A 241 29.23 -15.97 30.16
N ARG A 242 29.19 -17.25 30.58
CA ARG A 242 29.18 -17.67 32.00
C ARG A 242 30.57 -17.74 32.65
N ALA A 243 31.65 -17.71 31.87
CA ALA A 243 33.03 -17.84 32.37
C ALA A 243 33.65 -16.51 32.86
N ASP A 244 32.86 -15.50 33.21
CA ASP A 244 33.30 -14.20 33.79
C ASP A 244 34.42 -13.45 33.02
N TYR A 245 34.53 -13.65 31.71
CA TYR A 245 35.30 -12.71 30.89
C TYR A 245 34.49 -11.41 30.75
N HIS A 246 34.75 -10.42 31.61
CA HIS A 246 34.10 -9.09 31.62
C HIS A 246 34.12 -8.34 30.27
N THR A 247 34.81 -8.86 29.25
CA THR A 247 34.87 -8.33 27.88
C THR A 247 34.02 -9.09 26.84
N ALA A 248 33.27 -10.14 27.23
CA ALA A 248 32.58 -11.05 26.30
C ALA A 248 31.07 -10.80 26.13
N SER A 249 30.39 -10.08 27.03
CA SER A 249 28.95 -9.81 26.91
C SER A 249 28.66 -8.70 25.89
N VAL A 250 27.74 -8.97 24.96
CA VAL A 250 27.33 -8.03 23.91
C VAL A 250 26.14 -7.23 24.43
N ARG A 251 26.37 -5.98 24.82
CA ARG A 251 25.35 -5.10 25.40
C ARG A 251 24.84 -4.09 24.38
N ILE A 252 23.52 -4.03 24.21
CA ILE A 252 22.82 -3.11 23.31
C ILE A 252 21.85 -2.28 24.16
N ALA A 253 22.02 -0.96 24.20
CA ALA A 253 21.11 -0.09 24.94
C ALA A 253 19.69 -0.15 24.33
N ALA A 254 18.67 -0.35 25.17
CA ALA A 254 17.28 -0.17 24.76
C ALA A 254 16.99 1.34 24.67
N LYS A 255 16.35 1.81 23.59
CA LYS A 255 15.97 3.24 23.38
C LYS A 255 14.80 3.65 24.29
N VAL A 256 14.95 3.51 25.60
CA VAL A 256 13.99 4.05 26.56
C VAL A 256 14.25 5.55 26.67
N ALA A 257 13.41 6.36 26.00
CA ALA A 257 13.53 7.81 26.05
C ALA A 257 12.94 8.36 27.35
N THR A 258 11.80 7.80 27.77
CA THR A 258 11.12 8.15 29.02
C THR A 258 10.40 6.94 29.60
N TRP A 259 10.59 6.68 30.89
CA TRP A 259 9.84 5.68 31.65
C TRP A 259 8.41 6.14 31.91
N VAL A 260 7.44 5.28 31.60
CA VAL A 260 6.02 5.50 31.88
C VAL A 260 5.66 4.75 33.16
N ILE A 261 5.72 5.47 34.29
CA ILE A 261 5.32 4.91 35.58
C ILE A 261 3.81 5.02 35.73
N ARG A 262 3.14 3.87 35.83
CA ARG A 262 1.68 3.79 35.96
C ARG A 262 1.22 4.12 37.38
N SER A 263 0.06 4.76 37.45
CA SER A 263 -0.66 5.05 38.71
C SER A 263 -1.61 3.90 39.04
N PRO A 264 -1.98 3.69 40.33
CA PRO A 264 -3.09 2.81 40.67
C PRO A 264 -4.41 3.35 40.08
N PRO A 265 -5.36 2.48 39.67
CA PRO A 265 -6.66 2.88 39.13
C PRO A 265 -7.49 3.67 40.16
N GLU A 266 -8.30 4.65 39.70
CA GLU A 266 -9.21 5.39 40.56
C GLU A 266 -10.26 4.44 41.17
N SER A 267 -10.33 4.38 42.49
CA SER A 267 -11.37 3.62 43.17
C SER A 267 -12.74 4.20 42.82
N ALA A 268 -13.59 3.41 42.16
CA ALA A 268 -15.03 3.65 42.18
C ALA A 268 -15.51 3.72 43.65
N PRO A 269 -16.52 4.55 43.98
CA PRO A 269 -16.99 4.69 45.36
C PRO A 269 -17.50 3.33 45.87
N ALA A 270 -16.82 2.79 46.88
CA ALA A 270 -17.13 1.49 47.46
C ALA A 270 -18.53 1.51 48.10
N HIS A 271 -19.42 0.62 47.64
CA HIS A 271 -20.55 0.19 48.45
C HIS A 271 -20.01 -0.55 49.68
N GLN A 272 -20.40 -0.09 50.86
CA GLN A 272 -20.06 -0.68 52.16
C GLN A 272 -20.52 -2.14 52.25
N PRO A 273 -19.65 -3.09 52.63
CA PRO A 273 -20.09 -4.35 53.20
C PRO A 273 -20.34 -4.18 54.71
N LEU A 274 -21.54 -4.57 55.13
CA LEU A 274 -21.96 -4.67 56.52
C LEU A 274 -21.01 -5.55 57.35
N ALA A 275 -20.68 -5.05 58.53
CA ALA A 275 -19.84 -5.69 59.53
C ALA A 275 -20.37 -7.06 60.01
N ARG A 276 -19.44 -7.99 60.27
CA ARG A 276 -19.52 -8.93 61.40
C ARG A 276 -18.12 -9.17 61.99
N THR A 277 -17.95 -8.63 63.18
CA THR A 277 -16.88 -8.87 64.15
C THR A 277 -16.89 -10.33 64.66
N VAL A 278 -15.72 -10.98 64.65
CA VAL A 278 -15.22 -11.79 65.78
C VAL A 278 -13.70 -11.60 65.82
N GLY A 279 -13.19 -11.08 66.94
CA GLY A 279 -11.77 -10.79 67.12
C GLY A 279 -11.01 -11.90 67.81
N VAL A 280 -9.70 -11.96 67.55
CA VAL A 280 -8.70 -12.46 68.50
C VAL A 280 -7.50 -11.51 68.46
N ARG A 281 -7.19 -10.95 69.64
CA ARG A 281 -6.03 -10.08 69.91
C ARG A 281 -4.76 -10.91 69.99
N GLN A 282 -3.65 -10.39 69.47
CA GLN A 282 -2.37 -10.51 70.18
C GLN A 282 -1.46 -9.31 69.91
N ARG A 283 -0.80 -8.90 70.99
CA ARG A 283 -0.08 -7.65 71.24
C ARG A 283 1.32 -7.68 70.61
N SER A 284 1.77 -6.59 69.97
CA SER A 284 3.20 -6.26 69.91
C SER A 284 3.50 -5.18 70.96
N MET A 285 4.58 -5.37 71.72
CA MET A 285 5.11 -4.39 72.68
C MET A 285 6.26 -3.62 72.03
N ASP A 286 6.29 -2.32 72.33
CA ASP A 286 7.28 -1.33 71.95
C ASP A 286 8.62 -1.44 72.70
N HIS A 287 9.65 -0.79 72.11
CA HIS A 287 10.70 0.08 72.70
C HIS A 287 12.16 -0.21 72.23
N PRO A 288 13.11 0.77 72.27
CA PRO A 288 13.20 1.90 71.33
C PRO A 288 14.66 2.24 70.87
N SER A 289 14.76 3.12 69.88
CA SER A 289 15.79 4.16 69.62
C SER A 289 17.26 3.99 70.05
N LEU A 290 18.18 4.25 69.11
CA LEU A 290 19.39 5.06 69.34
C LEU A 290 19.84 5.73 68.03
N SER A 291 19.98 7.05 68.07
CA SER A 291 20.64 7.95 67.10
C SER A 291 21.51 8.93 67.91
N PRO A 292 22.25 9.90 67.35
CA PRO A 292 23.00 10.01 66.09
C PRO A 292 24.44 10.58 66.33
N LYS A 293 25.33 10.61 65.32
CA LYS A 293 26.38 11.67 65.22
C LYS A 293 26.65 12.09 63.77
N LYS A 294 26.72 13.42 63.60
CA LYS A 294 26.87 14.24 62.39
C LYS A 294 28.31 14.30 61.86
N SER A 295 28.47 14.56 60.55
CA SER A 295 29.21 15.73 60.04
C SER A 295 28.90 15.99 58.56
N VAL A 296 28.91 17.27 58.19
CA VAL A 296 28.34 17.88 56.98
C VAL A 296 29.44 18.28 56.00
N ASN A 297 29.20 18.14 54.69
CA ASN A 297 29.39 19.14 53.61
C ASN A 297 29.80 18.50 52.27
N GLY A 298 29.05 18.83 51.22
CA GLY A 298 29.42 18.60 49.83
C GLY A 298 28.18 18.43 48.95
N ASP A 299 27.88 19.44 48.13
CA ASP A 299 26.85 19.41 47.09
C ASP A 299 27.09 18.24 46.12
N THR A 300 26.46 17.11 46.39
CA THR A 300 26.27 16.03 45.43
C THR A 300 24.78 15.73 45.42
N ALA A 301 24.12 15.91 44.28
CA ALA A 301 22.77 15.39 44.07
C ALA A 301 22.75 13.94 44.54
N THR A 302 22.02 13.66 45.62
CA THR A 302 21.92 12.32 46.19
C THR A 302 21.32 11.41 45.14
N GLU A 303 22.13 10.52 44.55
CA GLU A 303 21.65 9.50 43.64
C GLU A 303 20.66 8.60 44.40
N ALA A 304 19.52 8.29 43.79
CA ALA A 304 18.50 7.51 44.46
C ALA A 304 18.95 6.04 44.48
N ILE A 305 18.78 5.38 45.62
CA ILE A 305 19.18 3.97 45.78
C ILE A 305 18.02 3.10 45.35
N PHE A 306 18.26 2.21 44.38
CA PHE A 306 17.31 1.20 43.92
C PHE A 306 17.63 -0.15 44.55
N THR A 307 16.66 -0.78 45.19
CA THR A 307 16.78 -2.13 45.74
C THR A 307 15.72 -3.02 45.13
N PHE A 308 16.15 -3.96 44.28
CA PHE A 308 15.29 -4.94 43.61
C PHE A 308 15.14 -6.18 44.50
N THR A 309 13.90 -6.56 44.77
CA THR A 309 13.54 -7.78 45.53
C THR A 309 12.75 -8.71 44.61
N PHE A 310 13.30 -9.88 44.33
CA PHE A 310 12.73 -10.87 43.42
C PHE A 310 11.54 -11.63 44.05
N CYS A 311 10.49 -11.83 43.26
CA CYS A 311 9.25 -12.51 43.66
C CYS A 311 9.08 -13.81 42.83
N PRO A 312 9.61 -14.97 43.27
CA PRO A 312 9.60 -16.21 42.48
C PRO A 312 8.20 -16.73 42.16
N GLU A 313 7.24 -16.59 43.09
CA GLU A 313 5.86 -17.05 42.93
C GLU A 313 5.08 -16.34 41.80
N LYS A 314 5.57 -15.18 41.36
CA LYS A 314 4.92 -14.34 40.34
C LYS A 314 5.71 -14.28 39.04
N GLN A 315 6.70 -15.16 38.87
CA GLN A 315 7.47 -15.24 37.64
C GLN A 315 6.62 -15.87 36.53
N LEU A 316 6.56 -15.21 35.37
CA LEU A 316 5.85 -15.74 34.21
C LEU A 316 6.81 -16.51 33.32
N ARG A 317 6.44 -17.73 32.91
CA ARG A 317 7.27 -18.60 32.06
C ARG A 317 6.48 -19.16 30.87
N ARG A 318 7.08 -19.14 29.67
CA ARG A 318 6.61 -19.88 28.48
C ARG A 318 7.70 -20.83 28.02
N VAL A 319 7.33 -22.07 27.72
CA VAL A 319 8.27 -23.11 27.31
C VAL A 319 7.86 -23.66 25.96
N TYR A 320 8.70 -23.50 24.95
CA TYR A 320 8.52 -24.09 23.63
C TYR A 320 9.36 -25.35 23.52
N ALA A 321 8.73 -26.51 23.45
CA ALA A 321 9.40 -27.76 23.15
C ALA A 321 9.36 -28.00 21.64
N MET A 322 10.51 -27.85 20.98
CA MET A 322 10.63 -28.01 19.53
C MET A 322 11.36 -29.32 19.20
N SER A 323 10.93 -29.99 18.14
CA SER A 323 11.64 -31.16 17.59
C SER A 323 13.05 -30.80 17.10
N TYR A 324 13.22 -29.60 16.52
CA TYR A 324 14.50 -29.00 16.16
C TYR A 324 14.37 -27.47 16.06
N ILE A 325 15.50 -26.75 16.15
CA ILE A 325 15.55 -25.30 15.89
C ILE A 325 16.05 -25.08 14.46
N PRO A 326 15.26 -24.42 13.58
CA PRO A 326 15.70 -24.13 12.22
C PRO A 326 16.95 -23.24 12.16
N SER A 327 17.74 -23.40 11.09
CA SER A 327 18.86 -22.50 10.83
C SER A 327 18.38 -21.06 10.67
N GLY A 328 19.10 -20.12 11.30
CA GLY A 328 18.76 -18.69 11.27
C GLY A 328 17.55 -18.30 12.14
N PHE A 329 17.02 -19.20 12.98
CA PHE A 329 15.91 -18.89 13.87
C PHE A 329 16.29 -17.78 14.87
N TRP A 330 17.40 -17.95 15.57
CA TRP A 330 17.86 -17.00 16.60
C TRP A 330 18.25 -15.63 16.03
N SER A 331 18.88 -15.59 14.84
CA SER A 331 19.20 -14.34 14.16
C SER A 331 17.96 -13.52 13.84
N ARG A 332 16.94 -14.16 13.24
CA ARG A 332 15.64 -13.51 12.94
C ARG A 332 14.91 -13.08 14.21
N LEU A 333 14.87 -13.91 15.24
CA LEU A 333 14.11 -13.62 16.46
C LEU A 333 14.71 -12.46 17.26
N VAL A 334 16.02 -12.49 17.52
CA VAL A 334 16.72 -11.45 18.30
C VAL A 334 16.53 -10.08 17.66
N THR A 335 16.61 -10.02 16.33
CA THR A 335 16.54 -8.75 15.61
C THR A 335 15.14 -8.19 15.49
N ARG A 336 14.13 -9.05 15.37
CA ARG A 336 12.73 -8.64 15.54
C ARG A 336 12.50 -8.04 16.93
N ILE A 337 12.96 -8.70 17.99
CA ILE A 337 12.73 -8.24 19.37
C ILE A 337 13.43 -6.89 19.63
N ILE A 338 14.69 -6.73 19.22
CA ILE A 338 15.46 -5.50 19.48
C ILE A 338 14.99 -4.34 18.58
N GLY A 339 14.52 -4.64 17.37
CA GLY A 339 14.07 -3.66 16.39
C GLY A 339 12.60 -3.24 16.52
N ASP A 340 11.78 -3.99 17.26
CA ASP A 340 10.35 -3.72 17.38
C ASP A 340 10.05 -2.57 18.34
N GLU A 341 9.44 -1.50 17.84
CA GLU A 341 9.09 -0.33 18.64
C GLU A 341 8.07 -0.63 19.74
N ASN A 342 7.18 -1.60 19.55
CA ASN A 342 6.20 -2.00 20.57
C ASN A 342 6.88 -2.73 21.72
N VAL A 343 7.92 -3.52 21.44
CA VAL A 343 8.76 -4.14 22.48
C VAL A 343 9.42 -3.03 23.31
N ILE A 344 9.99 -2.01 22.68
CA ILE A 344 10.60 -0.88 23.39
C ILE A 344 9.56 -0.13 24.24
N ARG A 345 8.38 0.17 23.70
CA ARG A 345 7.29 0.82 24.47
C ARG A 345 6.80 -0.02 25.64
N ALA A 346 6.76 -1.35 25.50
CA ALA A 346 6.45 -2.24 26.61
C ALA A 346 7.52 -2.17 27.70
N VAL A 347 8.81 -2.09 27.31
CA VAL A 347 9.93 -1.84 28.23
C VAL A 347 9.75 -0.50 28.96
N GLU A 348 9.37 0.57 28.27
CA GLU A 348 9.10 1.88 28.90
C GLU A 348 8.00 1.84 29.97
N CYS A 349 7.04 0.92 29.82
CA CYS A 349 5.89 0.75 30.71
C CYS A 349 6.08 -0.32 31.79
N LEU A 350 7.28 -0.87 31.98
CA LEU A 350 7.53 -1.99 32.90
C LEU A 350 7.16 -1.71 34.36
N PHE A 351 7.32 -0.46 34.82
CA PHE A 351 7.16 -0.11 36.23
C PHE A 351 5.78 0.48 36.56
N ALA A 352 5.14 -0.04 37.60
CA ALA A 352 3.93 0.50 38.19
C ALA A 352 4.19 1.00 39.62
N SER A 353 3.53 2.11 40.02
CA SER A 353 3.57 2.64 41.38
C SER A 353 2.32 2.25 42.16
N ASN A 354 2.48 2.00 43.46
CA ASN A 354 1.35 1.75 44.37
C ASN A 354 0.71 3.05 44.88
N THR A 355 1.39 4.20 44.74
CA THR A 355 0.96 5.51 45.23
C THR A 355 0.95 6.55 44.11
N ARG A 356 -0.17 7.27 43.94
CA ARG A 356 -0.34 8.28 42.87
C ARG A 356 0.52 9.54 43.10
N ALA A 357 0.73 9.93 44.36
CA ALA A 357 1.49 11.12 44.76
C ALA A 357 2.97 11.09 44.34
N ASP A 358 3.55 9.91 44.15
CA ASP A 358 4.99 9.74 43.89
C ASP A 358 5.33 9.58 42.39
N THR A 359 4.32 9.44 41.52
CA THR A 359 4.51 9.04 40.11
C THR A 359 5.34 10.01 39.27
N THR A 360 5.10 11.32 39.36
CA THR A 360 5.88 12.33 38.62
C THR A 360 7.33 12.39 39.08
N ARG A 361 7.56 12.28 40.40
CA ARG A 361 8.90 12.30 40.99
C ARG A 361 9.67 11.02 40.64
N LEU A 362 9.04 9.86 40.78
CA LEU A 362 9.60 8.57 40.36
C LEU A 362 9.95 8.58 38.87
N ARG A 363 9.11 9.17 38.01
CA ARG A 363 9.38 9.27 36.58
C ARG A 363 10.67 10.05 36.30
N GLN A 364 10.86 11.18 36.98
CA GLN A 364 12.06 11.98 36.85
C GLN A 364 13.32 11.23 37.34
N ILE A 365 13.22 10.54 38.47
CA ILE A 365 14.32 9.71 39.02
C ILE A 365 14.67 8.58 38.05
N CYS A 366 13.67 7.82 37.57
CA CYS A 366 13.87 6.72 36.63
C CYS A 366 14.47 7.19 35.30
N ASN A 367 13.98 8.30 34.72
CA ASN A 367 14.52 8.86 33.47
C ASN A 367 15.99 9.26 33.58
N ASN A 368 16.42 9.74 34.75
CA ASN A 368 17.79 10.18 34.96
C ASN A 368 18.74 9.02 35.31
N GLN A 369 18.26 8.00 36.03
CA GLN A 369 19.13 7.01 36.68
C GLN A 369 18.95 5.58 36.17
N LEU A 370 17.81 5.21 35.55
CA LEU A 370 17.59 3.86 35.01
C LEU A 370 17.94 3.79 33.53
N LYS A 371 18.77 2.80 33.18
CA LYS A 371 19.08 2.42 31.80
C LYS A 371 18.75 0.94 31.62
N ALA A 372 18.10 0.62 30.51
CA ALA A 372 17.80 -0.74 30.10
C ALA A 372 18.79 -1.19 29.01
N GLU A 373 19.36 -2.38 29.19
CA GLU A 373 20.36 -2.95 28.28
C GLU A 373 19.95 -4.38 27.90
N TRP A 374 19.99 -4.69 26.61
CA TRP A 374 19.88 -6.04 26.09
C TRP A 374 21.26 -6.70 26.09
N ILE A 375 21.37 -7.87 26.70
CA ILE A 375 22.50 -8.79 26.54
C ILE A 375 22.09 -9.86 25.54
N VAL A 376 22.90 -10.06 24.49
CA VAL A 376 22.61 -11.02 23.41
C VAL A 376 23.74 -12.01 23.21
N TRP A 377 23.39 -13.26 22.93
CA TRP A 377 24.30 -14.36 22.57
C TRP A 377 23.67 -15.23 21.48
N GLN A 378 24.39 -16.26 21.01
CA GLN A 378 23.95 -17.05 19.85
C GLN A 378 22.61 -17.78 20.04
N THR A 379 22.22 -18.08 21.29
CA THR A 379 21.06 -18.93 21.63
C THR A 379 20.15 -18.30 22.68
N GLY A 380 20.15 -16.96 22.76
CA GLY A 380 19.29 -16.24 23.68
C GLY A 380 19.60 -14.75 23.83
N LEU A 381 18.75 -14.08 24.59
CA LEU A 381 18.84 -12.67 24.93
C LEU A 381 18.25 -12.40 26.31
N GLU A 382 18.72 -11.36 26.97
CA GLU A 382 18.34 -10.98 28.32
C GLU A 382 18.20 -9.46 28.44
N LEU A 383 17.16 -8.96 29.11
CA LEU A 383 16.99 -7.54 29.43
C LEU A 383 17.43 -7.29 30.87
N ILE A 384 18.39 -6.37 31.03
CA ILE A 384 18.93 -5.98 32.32
C ILE A 384 18.68 -4.51 32.62
N ILE A 385 18.24 -4.21 33.84
CA ILE A 385 18.08 -2.85 34.37
C ILE A 385 18.89 -2.72 35.68
N LYS A 386 19.84 -1.77 35.74
CA LYS A 386 20.73 -1.57 36.91
C LYS A 386 21.37 -2.87 37.44
N GLY A 387 21.71 -3.81 36.54
CA GLY A 387 22.34 -5.09 36.90
C GLY A 387 21.38 -6.22 37.29
N HIS A 388 20.06 -5.98 37.25
CA HIS A 388 19.04 -6.99 37.52
C HIS A 388 18.38 -7.49 36.24
N SER A 389 18.24 -8.81 36.10
CA SER A 389 17.54 -9.47 35.00
C SER A 389 16.03 -9.31 35.14
N VAL A 390 15.40 -8.70 34.15
CA VAL A 390 13.95 -8.45 34.12
C VAL A 390 13.25 -9.35 33.11
N PHE A 391 13.93 -9.69 32.01
CA PHE A 391 13.39 -10.59 30.98
C PHE A 391 14.50 -11.48 30.44
N LEU A 392 14.20 -12.76 30.22
CA LEU A 392 15.15 -13.74 29.69
C LEU A 392 14.47 -14.59 28.62
N LEU A 393 15.10 -14.72 27.45
CA LEU A 393 14.72 -15.69 26.43
C LEU A 393 15.94 -16.56 26.09
N LYS A 394 15.84 -17.87 26.25
CA LYS A 394 16.99 -18.76 26.15
C LYS A 394 16.67 -20.19 25.70
N GLN A 395 17.60 -20.79 24.96
CA GLN A 395 17.63 -22.22 24.66
C GLN A 395 18.17 -23.09 25.81
N PHE A 396 17.51 -24.23 26.09
CA PHE A 396 17.98 -25.28 26.98
C PHE A 396 18.09 -26.61 26.22
N PHE A 397 19.16 -27.36 26.50
CA PHE A 397 19.40 -28.69 25.93
C PHE A 397 19.03 -29.77 26.95
N ALA A 398 17.92 -30.46 26.71
CA ALA A 398 17.55 -31.72 27.38
C ALA A 398 17.29 -32.80 26.30
N GLN A 399 16.54 -33.88 26.60
CA GLN A 399 16.09 -34.83 25.55
C GLN A 399 15.30 -34.14 24.41
N TRP A 400 14.77 -32.93 24.66
CA TRP A 400 14.11 -32.03 23.72
C TRP A 400 14.78 -30.64 23.71
N LEU A 401 14.61 -29.87 22.63
CA LEU A 401 15.05 -28.47 22.55
C LEU A 401 13.97 -27.57 23.16
N PHE A 402 14.27 -26.97 24.30
CA PHE A 402 13.36 -26.06 24.99
C PHE A 402 13.79 -24.61 24.79
N LEU A 403 12.86 -23.73 24.41
CA LEU A 403 13.04 -22.28 24.58
C LEU A 403 12.21 -21.82 25.77
N CYS A 404 12.85 -21.14 26.71
CA CYS A 404 12.15 -20.52 27.83
C CYS A 404 12.11 -19.00 27.66
N VAL A 405 10.92 -18.43 27.73
CA VAL A 405 10.69 -16.99 27.91
C VAL A 405 10.31 -16.77 29.36
N GLU A 406 11.07 -15.98 30.08
CA GLU A 406 10.89 -15.68 31.49
C GLU A 406 10.78 -14.18 31.72
N ASN A 407 9.78 -13.76 32.50
CA ASN A 407 9.66 -12.40 32.98
C ASN A 407 9.77 -12.39 34.50
N SER A 408 10.76 -11.66 35.02
CA SER A 408 11.07 -11.59 36.44
C SER A 408 10.18 -10.55 37.12
N SER A 409 9.35 -11.02 38.05
CA SER A 409 8.57 -10.15 38.93
C SER A 409 9.46 -9.66 40.08
N SER A 410 9.59 -8.34 40.20
CA SER A 410 10.42 -7.69 41.21
C SER A 410 9.68 -6.49 41.81
N SER A 411 9.78 -6.35 43.14
CA SER A 411 9.47 -5.09 43.81
C SER A 411 10.75 -4.27 43.94
N VAL A 412 10.68 -3.00 43.59
CA VAL A 412 11.82 -2.08 43.60
C VAL A 412 11.55 -0.99 44.61
N THR A 413 12.36 -0.96 45.66
CA THR A 413 12.36 0.13 46.63
C THR A 413 13.29 1.22 46.13
N VAL A 414 12.78 2.45 45.99
CA VAL A 414 13.54 3.64 45.59
C VAL A 414 13.68 4.56 46.79
N VAL A 415 14.92 4.80 47.23
CA VAL A 415 15.24 5.71 48.35
C VAL A 415 15.92 6.95 47.80
N ASP A 416 15.26 8.10 47.93
CA ASP A 416 15.78 9.42 47.53
C ASP A 416 15.76 10.37 48.73
N GLY A 417 16.92 10.58 49.35
CA GLY A 417 17.04 11.31 50.61
C GLY A 417 16.27 10.62 51.75
N ALA A 418 15.26 11.29 52.30
CA ALA A 418 14.37 10.75 53.35
C ALA A 418 13.10 10.07 52.80
N SER A 419 12.86 10.14 51.48
CA SER A 419 11.66 9.59 50.84
C SER A 419 11.92 8.14 50.39
N LYS A 420 11.09 7.20 50.86
CA LYS A 420 11.07 5.80 50.43
C LYS A 420 9.83 5.55 49.58
N MET A 421 10.01 5.18 48.32
CA MET A 421 8.95 4.89 47.36
C MET A 421 9.09 3.44 46.86
N THR A 422 7.99 2.82 46.41
CA THR A 422 8.02 1.44 45.90
C THR A 422 7.34 1.36 44.55
N ILE A 423 8.02 0.75 43.57
CA ILE A 423 7.49 0.41 42.25
C ILE A 423 7.59 -1.10 42.02
N SER A 424 6.70 -1.68 41.22
CA SER A 424 6.73 -3.10 40.85
C SER A 424 6.93 -3.27 39.36
N THR A 425 7.60 -4.36 38.95
CA THR A 425 7.58 -4.83 37.56
C THR A 425 6.36 -5.71 37.25
N GLU A 426 5.54 -6.01 38.26
CA GLU A 426 4.29 -6.74 38.12
C GLU A 426 3.20 -5.85 37.50
N GLY A 427 2.52 -6.33 36.44
CA GLY A 427 1.35 -5.67 35.86
C GLY A 427 1.33 -5.66 34.32
N GLU A 428 0.52 -4.76 33.75
CA GLU A 428 0.26 -4.70 32.29
C GLU A 428 1.54 -4.58 31.45
N GLY A 429 2.53 -3.78 31.87
CA GLY A 429 3.77 -3.57 31.11
C GLY A 429 4.62 -4.82 30.94
N SER A 430 4.79 -5.62 32.00
CA SER A 430 5.53 -6.88 31.94
C SER A 430 4.75 -7.97 31.20
N THR A 431 3.43 -8.06 31.41
CA THR A 431 2.58 -8.96 30.61
C THR A 431 2.65 -8.61 29.13
N ARG A 432 2.61 -7.32 28.79
CA ARG A 432 2.69 -6.84 27.40
C ARG A 432 4.03 -7.17 26.75
N LEU A 433 5.14 -7.04 27.47
CA LEU A 433 6.45 -7.46 26.96
C LEU A 433 6.47 -8.96 26.65
N LEU A 434 5.94 -9.80 27.56
CA LEU A 434 5.85 -11.24 27.35
C LEU A 434 4.97 -11.57 26.13
N ALA A 435 3.77 -10.99 26.06
CA ALA A 435 2.82 -11.22 24.98
C ALA A 435 3.40 -10.85 23.61
N LEU A 436 4.04 -9.67 23.50
CA LEU A 436 4.66 -9.24 22.25
C LEU A 436 5.80 -10.15 21.81
N VAL A 437 6.64 -10.64 22.73
CA VAL A 437 7.74 -11.56 22.36
C VAL A 437 7.20 -12.93 21.94
N VAL A 438 6.17 -13.43 22.62
CA VAL A 438 5.45 -14.66 22.23
C VAL A 438 4.83 -14.51 20.85
N ASP A 439 4.16 -13.39 20.57
CA ASP A 439 3.55 -13.08 19.27
C ASP A 439 4.62 -13.02 18.15
N LEU A 440 5.76 -12.35 18.41
CA LEU A 440 6.88 -12.29 17.46
C LEU A 440 7.49 -13.67 17.17
N LEU A 441 7.56 -14.54 18.18
CA LEU A 441 8.06 -15.89 18.06
C LEU A 441 7.09 -16.78 17.25
N ASP A 442 5.80 -16.78 17.58
CA ASP A 442 4.78 -17.53 16.85
C ASP A 442 4.68 -17.05 15.39
N THR A 443 4.68 -15.73 15.15
CA THR A 443 4.66 -15.16 13.79
C THR A 443 5.92 -15.54 12.99
N LEU A 444 7.09 -15.58 13.64
CA LEU A 444 8.32 -16.06 12.99
C LEU A 444 8.22 -17.52 12.55
N LEU A 445 7.68 -18.37 13.42
CA LEU A 445 7.50 -19.78 13.11
C LEU A 445 6.50 -19.97 11.96
N GLU A 446 5.37 -19.28 11.98
CA GLU A 446 4.34 -19.40 10.94
C GLU A 446 4.81 -18.90 9.57
N ASP A 447 5.45 -17.73 9.51
CA ASP A 447 5.79 -17.09 8.24
C ASP A 447 7.09 -17.61 7.59
N TRP A 448 8.08 -17.99 8.40
CA TRP A 448 9.41 -18.37 7.90
C TRP A 448 9.68 -19.87 8.03
N TYR A 449 8.95 -20.57 8.90
CA TYR A 449 9.13 -21.99 9.15
C TYR A 449 7.77 -22.75 9.18
N PRO A 450 6.90 -22.58 8.17
CA PRO A 450 5.52 -23.06 8.20
C PRO A 450 5.39 -24.58 8.45
N ALA A 451 6.40 -25.35 8.02
CA ALA A 451 6.49 -26.79 8.23
C ALA A 451 6.50 -27.21 9.71
N ILE A 452 6.90 -26.32 10.62
CA ILE A 452 6.87 -26.55 12.08
C ILE A 452 6.03 -25.53 12.84
N GLY A 453 5.82 -24.34 12.29
CA GLY A 453 5.18 -23.24 13.01
C GLY A 453 3.66 -23.32 13.09
N THR A 454 3.03 -23.90 12.07
CA THR A 454 1.58 -24.10 12.01
C THR A 454 1.13 -24.94 13.21
N ARG A 455 0.16 -24.44 13.99
CA ARG A 455 -0.36 -25.15 15.16
C ARG A 455 -1.04 -26.47 14.75
N PHE A 456 -0.99 -27.45 15.63
CA PHE A 456 -1.57 -28.80 15.42
C PHE A 456 -0.98 -29.59 14.23
N VAL A 457 0.22 -29.23 13.75
CA VAL A 457 0.97 -30.08 12.82
C VAL A 457 1.65 -31.20 13.59
N HIS A 458 1.34 -32.42 13.17
CA HIS A 458 1.86 -33.65 13.76
C HIS A 458 2.99 -34.21 12.90
N SER A 459 3.95 -34.85 13.56
CA SER A 459 4.89 -35.76 12.94
C SER A 459 4.15 -36.99 12.40
N SER A 460 4.86 -37.82 11.62
CA SER A 460 4.35 -39.12 11.17
C SER A 460 4.00 -40.07 12.30
N GLU A 461 4.54 -39.85 13.50
CA GLU A 461 4.26 -40.63 14.71
C GLU A 461 3.06 -40.09 15.50
N GLY A 462 2.45 -38.99 15.06
CA GLY A 462 1.31 -38.35 15.72
C GLY A 462 1.67 -37.33 16.78
N ASP A 463 2.96 -37.05 17.01
CA ASP A 463 3.42 -36.05 17.97
C ASP A 463 3.49 -34.64 17.38
N LEU A 464 3.12 -33.61 18.15
CA LEU A 464 3.24 -32.21 17.72
C LEU A 464 4.71 -31.80 17.51
N LEU A 465 4.99 -31.10 16.39
CA LEU A 465 6.35 -30.64 16.07
C LEU A 465 6.85 -29.51 17.00
N VAL A 466 5.92 -28.73 17.54
CA VAL A 466 6.15 -27.66 18.52
C VAL A 466 5.05 -27.73 19.59
N ASN A 467 5.45 -28.00 20.84
CA ASN A 467 4.56 -27.90 21.99
C ASN A 467 4.82 -26.60 22.74
N ARG A 468 3.74 -25.90 23.12
CA ARG A 468 3.79 -24.62 23.82
C ARG A 468 3.24 -24.81 25.23
N PHE A 469 4.10 -24.71 26.22
CA PHE A 469 3.77 -25.00 27.61
C PHE A 469 3.81 -23.76 28.49
N VAL A 470 2.92 -23.76 29.48
CA VAL A 470 2.85 -22.83 30.58
C VAL A 470 3.09 -23.61 31.88
N PRO A 471 4.27 -23.48 32.50
CA PRO A 471 4.55 -24.12 33.78
C PRO A 471 3.73 -23.51 34.93
N CYS A 472 3.32 -24.33 35.90
CA CYS A 472 2.76 -23.86 37.15
C CYS A 472 3.79 -23.00 37.92
N ALA A 473 3.45 -21.73 38.17
CA ALA A 473 4.33 -20.79 38.89
C ALA A 473 4.63 -21.23 40.33
N LYS A 474 3.67 -21.89 41.00
CA LYS A 474 3.85 -22.42 42.37
C LYS A 474 4.80 -23.62 42.39
N CYS A 475 4.61 -24.62 41.51
CA CYS A 475 5.56 -25.74 41.35
C CYS A 475 6.98 -25.24 41.09
N ALA A 476 7.10 -24.26 40.20
CA ALA A 476 8.37 -23.63 39.86
C ALA A 476 9.02 -22.93 41.06
N SER A 477 8.23 -22.24 41.88
CA SER A 477 8.71 -21.52 43.07
C SER A 477 9.14 -22.47 44.19
N ASP A 478 8.37 -23.53 44.46
CA ASP A 478 8.71 -24.52 45.49
C ASP A 478 10.05 -25.20 45.19
N ILE A 479 10.29 -25.58 43.94
CA ILE A 479 11.55 -26.16 43.49
C ILE A 479 12.70 -25.17 43.63
N ALA A 480 12.49 -23.89 43.31
CA ALA A 480 13.52 -22.86 43.45
C ALA A 480 13.89 -22.65 44.93
N ALA A 481 12.91 -22.61 45.83
CA ALA A 481 13.12 -22.48 47.26
C ALA A 481 13.88 -23.69 47.85
N GLU A 482 13.53 -24.91 47.43
CA GLU A 482 14.21 -26.12 47.89
C GLU A 482 15.63 -26.27 47.33
N ALA A 483 15.85 -25.88 46.06
CA ALA A 483 17.19 -25.84 45.47
C ALA A 483 18.10 -24.84 46.19
N GLN A 484 17.55 -23.70 46.64
CA GLN A 484 18.27 -22.69 47.43
C GLN A 484 18.67 -23.25 48.80
N CYS A 485 17.72 -23.88 49.52
CA CYS A 485 17.99 -24.54 50.81
C CYS A 485 19.04 -25.66 50.70
N ALA A 486 18.99 -26.48 49.64
CA ALA A 486 19.98 -27.53 49.41
C ALA A 486 21.40 -26.98 49.13
N HIS A 487 21.49 -25.79 48.52
CA HIS A 487 22.75 -25.10 48.27
C HIS A 487 23.32 -24.46 49.55
N ASP A 488 22.47 -23.88 50.39
CA ASP A 488 22.84 -23.31 51.69
C ASP A 488 23.33 -24.41 52.66
N ASP A 489 22.68 -25.57 52.69
CA ASP A 489 23.10 -26.73 53.50
C ASP A 489 24.47 -27.29 53.08
N ALA A 490 24.82 -27.19 51.80
CA ALA A 490 26.15 -27.56 51.30
C ALA A 490 27.23 -26.57 51.75
N GLU A 491 26.94 -25.26 51.83
CA GLU A 491 27.90 -24.23 52.28
C GLU A 491 28.15 -24.24 53.80
N VAL A 492 27.17 -24.63 54.64
CA VAL A 492 27.36 -24.71 56.11
C VAL A 492 28.42 -25.76 56.49
N THR A 493 28.70 -26.75 55.64
CA THR A 493 29.74 -27.76 55.89
C THR A 493 31.19 -27.25 55.76
N HIS A 494 31.40 -26.00 55.32
CA HIS A 494 32.73 -25.42 55.06
C HIS A 494 33.23 -24.38 56.08
N ARG A 495 32.68 -24.28 57.30
CA ARG A 495 33.27 -23.44 58.38
C ARG A 495 34.27 -24.22 59.25
N LYS A 496 35.56 -23.89 59.12
CA LYS A 496 36.68 -24.37 59.95
C LYS A 496 36.52 -23.93 61.41
N ASN A 497 36.65 -24.87 62.36
CA ASN A 497 36.86 -24.58 63.78
C ASN A 497 38.34 -24.75 64.16
N SER A 498 38.78 -24.02 65.18
CA SER A 498 40.19 -23.74 65.54
C SER A 498 41.02 -24.90 66.15
N LYS A 499 40.61 -26.16 65.96
CA LYS A 499 41.39 -27.35 66.31
C LYS A 499 41.20 -28.36 65.19
N GLY A 500 42.22 -28.57 64.38
CA GLY A 500 42.16 -29.32 63.12
C GLY A 500 41.88 -30.81 63.29
N GLU A 501 40.63 -31.18 63.56
CA GLU A 501 40.12 -32.54 63.46
C GLU A 501 38.94 -32.59 62.49
N HIS A 502 39.09 -33.38 61.42
CA HIS A 502 38.01 -33.68 60.48
C HIS A 502 37.02 -34.66 61.11
N VAL A 503 35.84 -34.17 61.51
CA VAL A 503 34.69 -35.04 61.81
C VAL A 503 33.81 -35.11 60.56
N VAL A 504 33.93 -36.19 59.80
CA VAL A 504 32.97 -36.54 58.76
C VAL A 504 31.72 -37.09 59.44
N ARG A 505 30.70 -36.25 59.64
CA ARG A 505 29.31 -36.76 59.75
C ARG A 505 28.78 -36.89 58.33
N GLY A 506 28.56 -38.13 57.90
CA GLY A 506 28.01 -38.43 56.57
C GLY A 506 26.68 -37.73 56.36
N SER A 507 26.59 -36.92 55.32
CA SER A 507 25.32 -36.41 54.80
C SER A 507 24.52 -37.57 54.21
N LYS A 508 23.28 -37.75 54.66
CA LYS A 508 22.33 -38.74 54.11
C LYS A 508 21.55 -38.13 52.93
N THR A 509 22.21 -37.76 51.84
CA THR A 509 21.52 -37.40 50.58
C THR A 509 22.42 -37.69 49.38
N THR A 510 22.69 -38.96 49.12
CA THR A 510 23.16 -39.45 47.81
C THR A 510 22.08 -40.29 47.16
N GLY A 511 20.90 -39.68 46.95
CA GLY A 511 19.83 -40.19 46.10
C GLY A 511 19.70 -39.25 44.90
N ASP A 512 19.45 -39.80 43.72
CA ASP A 512 19.35 -39.11 42.43
C ASP A 512 18.29 -37.98 42.48
N ILE A 513 18.73 -36.73 42.65
CA ILE A 513 17.89 -35.55 42.91
C ILE A 513 16.97 -35.23 41.71
N SER A 514 17.26 -35.79 40.53
CA SER A 514 16.46 -35.68 39.32
C SER A 514 15.11 -36.41 39.37
N THR A 515 14.84 -37.22 40.40
CA THR A 515 13.61 -38.05 40.49
C THR A 515 12.55 -37.52 41.47
N LEU A 516 12.78 -36.40 42.15
CA LEU A 516 11.92 -35.95 43.26
C LEU A 516 11.00 -34.74 42.95
N TYR A 517 11.18 -34.06 41.82
CA TYR A 517 10.46 -32.80 41.54
C TYR A 517 9.71 -32.82 40.21
N VAL A 518 8.38 -32.70 40.26
CA VAL A 518 7.49 -32.69 39.08
C VAL A 518 6.93 -31.27 38.91
N ILE A 519 7.24 -30.62 37.78
CA ILE A 519 6.58 -29.37 37.38
C ILE A 519 5.40 -29.73 36.48
N HIS A 520 4.19 -29.46 36.96
CA HIS A 520 3.01 -29.52 36.11
C HIS A 520 2.99 -28.35 35.12
N CYS A 521 2.84 -28.69 33.85
CA CYS A 521 2.75 -27.75 32.73
C CYS A 521 1.39 -27.92 32.04
N PHE A 522 0.84 -26.82 31.57
CA PHE A 522 -0.38 -26.77 30.78
C PHE A 522 -0.03 -26.37 29.35
N SER A 523 -0.75 -26.87 28.34
CA SER A 523 -0.59 -26.31 26.99
C SER A 523 -1.11 -24.88 26.95
N ILE A 524 -0.55 -24.04 26.08
CA ILE A 524 -1.05 -22.67 25.91
C ILE A 524 -2.49 -22.68 25.37
N GLU A 525 -2.85 -23.68 24.58
CA GLU A 525 -4.21 -23.85 24.08
C GLU A 525 -5.20 -24.14 25.21
N GLU A 526 -4.83 -24.99 26.19
CA GLU A 526 -5.66 -25.23 27.38
C GLU A 526 -5.80 -23.95 28.21
N CYS A 527 -4.74 -23.15 28.30
CA CYS A 527 -4.77 -21.85 28.96
C CYS A 527 -5.76 -20.88 28.28
N MET A 528 -5.80 -20.87 26.94
CA MET A 528 -6.75 -20.05 26.17
C MET A 528 -8.20 -20.50 26.40
N LEU A 529 -8.45 -21.81 26.42
CA LEU A 529 -9.77 -22.37 26.67
C LEU A 529 -10.22 -22.12 28.13
N ALA A 530 -9.37 -22.42 29.10
CA ALA A 530 -9.65 -22.22 30.52
C ALA A 530 -9.86 -20.75 30.88
N GLY A 531 -9.08 -19.84 30.28
CA GLY A 531 -9.24 -18.39 30.44
C GLY A 531 -10.61 -17.88 29.99
N ARG A 532 -11.20 -18.52 28.97
CA ARG A 532 -12.54 -18.22 28.48
C ARG A 532 -13.64 -18.78 29.38
N GLU A 533 -13.54 -20.05 29.78
CA GLU A 533 -14.64 -20.78 30.42
C GLU A 533 -14.74 -20.51 31.93
N HIS A 534 -13.62 -20.56 32.63
CA HIS A 534 -13.60 -20.63 34.10
C HIS A 534 -12.66 -19.59 34.72
N GLY A 535 -11.60 -19.17 34.01
CA GLY A 535 -10.61 -18.20 34.49
C GLY A 535 -9.53 -18.80 35.41
N TRP A 536 -9.51 -20.12 35.61
CA TRP A 536 -8.54 -20.84 36.43
C TRP A 536 -8.24 -22.24 35.87
N LEU A 537 -7.11 -22.82 36.29
CA LEU A 537 -6.64 -24.17 35.96
C LEU A 537 -6.40 -24.99 37.23
N GLU A 538 -6.56 -26.31 37.16
CA GLU A 538 -6.26 -27.21 38.26
C GLU A 538 -4.84 -27.77 38.16
N CYS A 539 -3.98 -27.40 39.11
CA CYS A 539 -2.71 -28.07 39.28
C CYS A 539 -2.85 -29.23 40.28
N PRO A 540 -2.41 -30.46 39.94
CA PRO A 540 -2.45 -31.59 40.86
C PRO A 540 -1.72 -31.36 42.19
N SER A 541 -0.67 -30.51 42.20
CA SER A 541 0.11 -30.18 43.39
C SER A 541 -0.41 -28.98 44.18
N HIS A 542 -1.04 -28.00 43.52
CA HIS A 542 -1.35 -26.69 44.13
C HIS A 542 -2.83 -26.28 44.03
N SER A 543 -3.71 -27.18 43.57
CA SER A 543 -5.13 -26.93 43.32
C SER A 543 -5.37 -25.80 42.32
N GLY A 544 -6.44 -25.02 42.47
CA GLY A 544 -6.84 -23.98 41.52
C GLY A 544 -5.83 -22.84 41.42
N ILE A 545 -5.40 -22.54 40.19
CA ILE A 545 -4.48 -21.45 39.85
C ILE A 545 -5.19 -20.50 38.90
N HIS A 546 -5.16 -19.21 39.21
CA HIS A 546 -5.83 -18.20 38.41
C HIS A 546 -5.05 -17.88 37.13
N MET A 547 -5.75 -17.76 36.01
CA MET A 547 -5.10 -17.53 34.70
C MET A 547 -4.28 -16.25 34.66
N LYS A 548 -4.77 -15.15 35.26
CA LYS A 548 -4.03 -13.89 35.39
C LYS A 548 -2.64 -14.02 36.04
N ASP A 549 -2.41 -15.05 36.84
CA ASP A 549 -1.14 -15.21 37.57
C ASP A 549 -0.14 -16.10 36.80
N VAL A 550 -0.62 -16.92 35.85
CA VAL A 550 0.18 -17.93 35.14
C VAL A 550 0.21 -17.71 33.62
N ALA A 551 -0.95 -17.40 33.02
CA ALA A 551 -1.07 -16.98 31.63
C ALA A 551 -1.88 -15.67 31.43
N PRO A 552 -1.37 -14.52 31.93
CA PRO A 552 -2.06 -13.24 31.81
C PRO A 552 -2.24 -12.73 30.36
N ASP A 553 -1.36 -13.13 29.44
CA ASP A 553 -1.49 -12.92 28.00
C ASP A 553 -2.73 -13.61 27.42
N THR A 554 -3.03 -14.85 27.82
CA THR A 554 -4.19 -15.59 27.27
C THR A 554 -5.54 -15.05 27.75
N VAL A 555 -5.53 -14.18 28.77
CA VAL A 555 -6.71 -13.49 29.32
C VAL A 555 -6.64 -11.97 29.16
N PHE A 556 -5.79 -11.48 28.25
CA PHE A 556 -5.74 -10.08 27.81
C PHE A 556 -5.43 -9.03 28.91
N VAL A 557 -4.68 -9.42 29.95
CA VAL A 557 -4.27 -8.49 31.03
C VAL A 557 -3.28 -7.44 30.54
N ASP A 558 -2.64 -7.65 29.39
CA ASP A 558 -1.73 -6.72 28.71
C ASP A 558 -2.44 -5.65 27.86
N ILE A 559 -3.76 -5.73 27.70
CA ILE A 559 -4.54 -4.71 27.00
C ILE A 559 -4.80 -3.53 27.93
N GLU A 560 -4.70 -2.33 27.37
CA GLU A 560 -5.08 -1.11 28.09
C GLU A 560 -6.54 -1.16 28.55
N SER A 561 -6.77 -0.91 29.84
CA SER A 561 -8.11 -0.96 30.46
C SER A 561 -9.18 -0.07 29.78
N SER A 562 -8.77 0.96 29.03
CA SER A 562 -9.66 1.83 28.26
C SER A 562 -10.30 1.12 27.06
N LEU A 563 -9.66 0.07 26.52
CA LEU A 563 -10.14 -0.73 25.40
C LEU A 563 -10.94 -1.96 25.84
N VAL A 564 -10.85 -2.35 27.11
CA VAL A 564 -11.58 -3.52 27.63
C VAL A 564 -13.01 -3.10 28.01
N ILE A 565 -14.00 -3.68 27.34
CA ILE A 565 -15.42 -3.41 27.59
C ILE A 565 -16.00 -4.61 28.33
N ALA A 566 -16.63 -4.36 29.47
CA ALA A 566 -17.24 -5.41 30.27
C ALA A 566 -18.57 -5.86 29.65
N ALA A 567 -18.90 -7.15 29.80
CA ALA A 567 -20.08 -7.75 29.18
C ALA A 567 -21.41 -7.12 29.65
N ASP A 568 -21.46 -6.62 30.88
CA ASP A 568 -22.62 -5.94 31.47
C ASP A 568 -22.85 -4.52 30.90
N GLN A 569 -21.80 -3.90 30.34
CA GLN A 569 -21.86 -2.62 29.65
C GLN A 569 -22.39 -2.77 28.21
N MET A 570 -22.56 -4.00 27.73
CA MET A 570 -22.97 -4.31 26.37
C MET A 570 -24.37 -4.92 26.29
N ARG A 571 -25.15 -4.49 25.30
CA ARG A 571 -26.42 -5.12 24.93
C ARG A 571 -26.39 -5.53 23.47
N ARG A 572 -26.42 -6.83 23.20
CA ARG A 572 -26.43 -7.39 21.84
C ARG A 572 -27.82 -7.24 21.22
N GLY A 573 -27.85 -6.80 19.97
CA GLY A 573 -29.04 -6.65 19.13
C GLY A 573 -29.06 -7.66 17.97
N ARG A 574 -29.61 -7.23 16.83
CA ARG A 574 -29.81 -8.10 15.64
C ARG A 574 -28.50 -8.48 14.96
N LEU A 575 -28.49 -9.66 14.32
CA LEU A 575 -27.41 -10.07 13.41
C LEU A 575 -27.36 -9.15 12.18
N LEU A 576 -26.19 -8.58 11.88
CA LEU A 576 -25.95 -7.72 10.72
C LEU A 576 -25.41 -8.50 9.52
N GLY A 577 -24.49 -9.44 9.77
CA GLY A 577 -23.83 -10.18 8.69
C GLY A 577 -23.04 -11.40 9.18
N ARG A 578 -22.59 -12.20 8.22
CA ARG A 578 -21.76 -13.40 8.41
C ARG A 578 -20.66 -13.41 7.35
N GLY A 579 -19.42 -13.65 7.76
CA GLY A 579 -18.25 -13.76 6.87
C GLY A 579 -17.35 -14.93 7.23
N ALA A 580 -16.15 -14.97 6.64
CA ALA A 580 -15.11 -15.98 6.94
C ALA A 580 -14.66 -15.95 8.41
N PHE A 581 -14.80 -14.80 9.07
CA PHE A 581 -14.34 -14.54 10.43
C PHE A 581 -15.44 -14.64 11.51
N GLY A 582 -16.66 -15.05 11.15
CA GLY A 582 -17.74 -15.29 12.10
C GLY A 582 -18.99 -14.43 11.89
N PHE A 583 -19.68 -14.13 13.00
CA PHE A 583 -20.97 -13.42 13.04
C PHE A 583 -20.78 -11.99 13.53
N VAL A 584 -21.42 -11.02 12.87
CA VAL A 584 -21.37 -9.61 13.26
C VAL A 584 -22.76 -9.16 13.69
N PHE A 585 -22.89 -8.62 14.90
CA PHE A 585 -24.15 -8.15 15.47
C PHE A 585 -24.14 -6.64 15.65
N ARG A 586 -25.31 -6.01 15.59
CA ARG A 586 -25.50 -4.66 16.13
C ARG A 586 -25.53 -4.78 17.64
N ALA A 587 -24.86 -3.90 18.37
CA ALA A 587 -24.91 -3.85 19.82
C ALA A 587 -24.93 -2.39 20.30
N THR A 588 -25.28 -2.20 21.57
CA THR A 588 -25.18 -0.91 22.26
C THR A 588 -24.19 -1.05 23.40
N VAL A 589 -23.22 -0.14 23.47
CA VAL A 589 -22.22 -0.06 24.53
C VAL A 589 -22.49 1.18 25.37
N LYS A 590 -22.42 1.04 26.69
CA LYS A 590 -22.37 2.18 27.61
C LYS A 590 -20.91 2.60 27.80
N LEU A 591 -20.52 3.73 27.22
CA LEU A 591 -19.16 4.27 27.33
C LEU A 591 -18.88 4.75 28.77
N GLN A 592 -17.61 4.93 29.10
CA GLN A 592 -17.18 5.47 30.40
C GLN A 592 -17.75 6.87 30.68
N SER A 593 -18.06 7.65 29.64
CA SER A 593 -18.75 8.94 29.72
C SER A 593 -20.22 8.83 30.16
N GLY A 594 -20.79 7.61 30.20
CA GLY A 594 -22.20 7.35 30.47
C GLY A 594 -23.09 7.37 29.22
N GLU A 595 -22.56 7.76 28.06
CA GLU A 595 -23.28 7.79 26.78
C GLU A 595 -23.51 6.37 26.22
N LEU A 596 -24.67 6.15 25.59
CA LEU A 596 -24.98 4.92 24.88
C LEU A 596 -24.59 5.07 23.41
N CYS A 597 -23.65 4.26 22.95
CA CYS A 597 -23.19 4.25 21.57
C CYS A 597 -23.64 2.97 20.87
N GLU A 598 -24.13 3.09 19.63
CA GLU A 598 -24.35 1.94 18.76
C GLU A 598 -23.05 1.48 18.12
N VAL A 599 -22.83 0.17 18.11
CA VAL A 599 -21.58 -0.45 17.68
C VAL A 599 -21.84 -1.73 16.88
N ALA A 600 -20.84 -2.17 16.14
CA ALA A 600 -20.79 -3.48 15.52
C ALA A 600 -19.93 -4.43 16.38
N GLN A 601 -20.51 -5.55 16.80
CA GLN A 601 -19.85 -6.57 17.60
C GLN A 601 -19.52 -7.78 16.72
N LYS A 602 -18.23 -7.97 16.41
CA LYS A 602 -17.69 -9.11 15.67
C LYS A 602 -17.41 -10.25 16.64
N MET A 603 -18.18 -11.33 16.55
CA MET A 603 -18.04 -12.52 17.39
C MET A 603 -17.00 -13.46 16.80
N LEU A 604 -16.01 -13.83 17.61
CA LEU A 604 -14.98 -14.81 17.24
C LEU A 604 -15.35 -16.23 17.69
N GLU A 605 -16.51 -16.36 18.33
CA GLU A 605 -17.07 -17.62 18.79
C GLU A 605 -18.49 -17.86 18.23
N PRO A 606 -18.94 -19.13 18.12
CA PRO A 606 -20.27 -19.47 17.65
C PRO A 606 -21.30 -18.96 18.64
N VAL A 607 -22.17 -18.08 18.17
CA VAL A 607 -23.21 -17.46 18.99
C VAL A 607 -24.55 -17.60 18.30
N ASP A 608 -25.59 -17.88 19.10
CA ASP A 608 -26.95 -18.00 18.59
C ASP A 608 -27.36 -16.70 17.86
N PRO A 609 -27.77 -16.78 16.59
CA PRO A 609 -28.13 -15.61 15.79
C PRO A 609 -29.42 -14.91 16.27
N GLY A 610 -30.17 -15.53 17.18
CA GLY A 610 -31.35 -14.97 17.82
C GLY A 610 -32.66 -15.27 17.08
N PRO A 611 -33.81 -14.92 17.70
CA PRO A 611 -35.13 -15.14 17.12
C PRO A 611 -35.32 -14.30 15.85
N GLY A 612 -35.83 -14.91 14.77
CA GLY A 612 -36.03 -14.26 13.48
C GLY A 612 -34.82 -14.28 12.53
N ALA A 613 -33.74 -14.97 12.89
CA ALA A 613 -32.60 -15.17 12.01
C ALA A 613 -32.95 -16.02 10.77
N ARG A 614 -32.27 -15.75 9.64
CA ARG A 614 -32.45 -16.53 8.39
C ARG A 614 -32.08 -18.01 8.63
N PRO A 615 -32.77 -18.98 7.99
CA PRO A 615 -32.45 -20.39 8.14
C PRO A 615 -30.98 -20.74 7.84
N SER A 616 -30.37 -20.05 6.87
CA SER A 616 -28.95 -20.21 6.54
C SER A 616 -28.01 -19.78 7.67
N ALA A 617 -28.36 -18.75 8.44
CA ALA A 617 -27.59 -18.30 9.59
C ALA A 617 -27.71 -19.29 10.77
N VAL A 618 -28.91 -19.85 10.99
CA VAL A 618 -29.14 -20.88 12.02
C VAL A 618 -28.38 -22.17 11.69
N ALA A 619 -28.43 -22.63 10.44
CA ALA A 619 -27.68 -23.80 9.98
C ALA A 619 -26.17 -23.61 10.15
N ALA A 620 -25.67 -22.42 9.81
CA ALA A 620 -24.28 -22.06 10.01
C ALA A 620 -23.85 -22.05 11.46
N PHE A 621 -24.67 -21.48 12.34
CA PHE A 621 -24.43 -21.49 13.77
C PHE A 621 -24.36 -22.92 14.30
N LYS A 622 -25.32 -23.79 13.94
CA LYS A 622 -25.31 -25.20 14.34
C LYS A 622 -24.03 -25.90 13.87
N ALA A 623 -23.64 -25.73 12.61
CA ALA A 623 -22.41 -26.32 12.07
C ALA A 623 -21.14 -25.80 12.78
N ALA A 624 -21.08 -24.50 13.07
CA ALA A 624 -19.96 -23.90 13.80
C ALA A 624 -19.92 -24.36 15.26
N ALA A 625 -21.07 -24.43 15.93
CA ALA A 625 -21.19 -24.91 17.31
C ALA A 625 -20.88 -26.41 17.42
N ASP A 626 -21.27 -27.24 16.44
CA ASP A 626 -20.92 -28.66 16.40
C ASP A 626 -19.43 -28.88 16.20
N LYS A 627 -18.79 -28.10 15.30
CA LYS A 627 -17.33 -28.10 15.14
C LYS A 627 -16.63 -27.66 16.42
N TRP A 628 -17.09 -26.57 17.03
CA TRP A 628 -16.54 -26.08 18.29
C TRP A 628 -16.66 -27.13 19.40
N ARG A 629 -17.79 -27.82 19.53
CA ARG A 629 -17.96 -28.89 20.54
C ARG A 629 -17.05 -30.09 20.34
N ARG A 630 -16.71 -30.43 19.09
CA ARG A 630 -15.77 -31.53 18.80
C ARG A 630 -14.34 -31.15 19.13
N ASP A 631 -13.93 -29.94 18.74
CA ASP A 631 -12.53 -29.49 18.80
C ASP A 631 -12.39 -28.14 19.53
N SER A 632 -12.93 -28.03 20.75
CA SER A 632 -13.03 -26.74 21.47
C SER A 632 -11.68 -26.05 21.67
N LEU A 633 -10.63 -26.84 21.85
CA LEU A 633 -9.25 -26.39 22.03
C LEU A 633 -8.72 -25.65 20.78
N GLU A 634 -8.89 -26.25 19.60
CA GLU A 634 -8.43 -25.68 18.33
C GLU A 634 -9.18 -24.38 18.00
N PHE A 635 -10.51 -24.40 18.14
CA PHE A 635 -11.30 -23.22 17.82
C PHE A 635 -11.12 -22.08 18.83
N ALA A 636 -10.95 -22.37 20.12
CA ALA A 636 -10.61 -21.35 21.13
C ALA A 636 -9.24 -20.72 20.84
N SER A 637 -8.25 -21.55 20.50
CA SER A 637 -6.92 -21.09 20.09
C SER A 637 -7.00 -20.18 18.86
N ARG A 638 -7.73 -20.60 17.81
CA ARG A 638 -7.93 -19.81 16.59
C ARG A 638 -8.63 -18.47 16.88
N ALA A 639 -9.67 -18.47 17.71
CA ALA A 639 -10.40 -17.26 18.08
C ALA A 639 -9.49 -16.28 18.84
N TYR A 640 -8.70 -16.79 19.79
CA TYR A 640 -7.71 -15.99 20.53
C TYR A 640 -6.66 -15.39 19.58
N CYS A 641 -6.02 -16.21 18.73
CA CYS A 641 -4.99 -15.74 17.80
C CYS A 641 -5.55 -14.69 16.81
N THR A 642 -6.75 -14.91 16.27
CA THR A 642 -7.43 -13.94 15.37
C THR A 642 -7.70 -12.63 16.10
N SER A 643 -8.21 -12.70 17.34
CA SER A 643 -8.46 -11.50 18.16
C SER A 643 -7.19 -10.70 18.42
N ARG A 644 -6.08 -11.38 18.72
CA ARG A 644 -4.77 -10.80 19.00
C ARG A 644 -4.20 -10.10 17.78
N GLN A 645 -4.24 -10.77 16.62
CA GLN A 645 -3.78 -10.22 15.36
C GLN A 645 -4.55 -8.94 15.02
N GLU A 646 -5.88 -8.98 15.02
CA GLU A 646 -6.71 -7.82 14.69
C GLU A 646 -6.55 -6.68 15.71
N LEU A 647 -6.50 -6.98 17.01
CA LEU A 647 -6.30 -5.98 18.06
C LEU A 647 -4.95 -5.28 17.95
N ASN A 648 -3.86 -6.05 17.73
CA ASN A 648 -2.51 -5.51 17.61
C ASN A 648 -2.40 -4.55 16.41
N LEU A 649 -3.11 -4.86 15.31
CA LEU A 649 -3.21 -3.98 14.14
C LEU A 649 -4.08 -2.75 14.43
N LEU A 650 -5.32 -2.95 14.85
CA LEU A 650 -6.36 -1.93 14.88
C LEU A 650 -6.28 -0.95 16.04
N SER A 651 -5.68 -1.35 17.16
CA SER A 651 -5.53 -0.47 18.34
C SER A 651 -4.79 0.84 18.05
N ARG A 652 -4.05 0.90 16.94
CA ARG A 652 -3.20 2.05 16.55
C ARG A 652 -3.69 2.80 15.31
N LEU A 653 -4.70 2.28 14.62
CA LEU A 653 -5.19 2.89 13.38
C LEU A 653 -6.24 3.96 13.72
N ARG A 654 -5.99 5.19 13.25
CA ARG A 654 -6.88 6.34 13.39
C ARG A 654 -6.86 7.13 12.09
N HIS A 655 -7.89 6.96 11.28
CA HIS A 655 -8.04 7.64 10.00
C HIS A 655 -9.52 7.79 9.64
N SER A 656 -9.89 8.85 8.91
CA SER A 656 -11.29 9.17 8.56
C SER A 656 -11.97 8.08 7.74
N ASN A 657 -11.19 7.36 6.92
CA ASN A 657 -11.65 6.33 5.99
C ASN A 657 -11.27 4.91 6.43
N ILE A 658 -11.00 4.71 7.72
CA ILE A 658 -10.72 3.39 8.33
C ILE A 658 -11.67 3.18 9.49
N VAL A 659 -12.26 1.98 9.56
CA VAL A 659 -13.19 1.61 10.63
C VAL A 659 -12.43 1.52 11.96
N CYS A 660 -12.83 2.35 12.92
CA CYS A 660 -12.18 2.41 14.22
C CYS A 660 -12.60 1.26 15.14
N LEU A 661 -11.62 0.62 15.79
CA LEU A 661 -11.85 -0.25 16.94
C LEU A 661 -12.22 0.60 18.16
N VAL A 662 -13.37 0.30 18.74
CA VAL A 662 -13.87 0.90 19.99
C VAL A 662 -13.32 0.16 21.20
N GLY A 663 -13.25 -1.17 21.13
CA GLY A 663 -12.71 -1.98 22.22
C GLY A 663 -12.83 -3.48 21.96
N VAL A 664 -12.50 -4.27 22.98
CA VAL A 664 -12.61 -5.73 23.02
C VAL A 664 -13.41 -6.17 24.23
N CYS A 665 -14.26 -7.19 24.05
CA CYS A 665 -14.93 -7.88 25.13
C CYS A 665 -14.31 -9.27 25.23
N VAL A 666 -13.82 -9.63 26.42
CA VAL A 666 -13.07 -10.87 26.66
C VAL A 666 -14.00 -12.07 26.83
N SER A 667 -15.25 -11.84 27.27
CA SER A 667 -16.23 -12.92 27.48
C SER A 667 -17.66 -12.41 27.22
N PRO A 668 -18.34 -12.84 26.14
CA PRO A 668 -17.83 -13.68 25.06
C PRO A 668 -16.79 -12.95 24.20
N LEU A 669 -15.80 -13.68 23.65
CA LEU A 669 -14.68 -13.07 22.94
C LEU A 669 -15.16 -12.38 21.66
N SER A 670 -15.09 -11.04 21.64
CA SER A 670 -15.58 -10.24 20.54
C SER A 670 -14.85 -8.89 20.39
N LEU A 671 -14.76 -8.42 19.16
CA LEU A 671 -14.19 -7.12 18.80
C LEU A 671 -15.32 -6.13 18.53
N ILE A 672 -15.19 -4.92 19.07
CA ILE A 672 -16.22 -3.88 19.01
C ILE A 672 -15.74 -2.76 18.10
N PHE A 673 -16.50 -2.50 17.05
CA PHE A 673 -16.22 -1.50 16.03
C PHE A 673 -17.30 -0.43 16.00
N GLU A 674 -16.98 0.72 15.41
CA GLU A 674 -18.01 1.69 15.03
C GLU A 674 -19.03 1.07 14.05
N LEU A 675 -20.30 1.42 14.21
CA LEU A 675 -21.38 0.89 13.38
C LEU A 675 -21.56 1.74 12.12
N ALA A 676 -21.40 1.12 10.96
CA ALA A 676 -21.76 1.72 9.68
C ALA A 676 -23.30 1.68 9.48
N PRO A 677 -23.99 2.83 9.41
CA PRO A 677 -25.45 2.88 9.35
C PRO A 677 -26.04 2.26 8.07
N LEU A 678 -25.31 2.33 6.94
CA LEU A 678 -25.76 1.81 5.65
C LEU A 678 -25.17 0.42 5.30
N GLY A 679 -24.36 -0.16 6.20
CA GLY A 679 -23.75 -1.47 6.00
C GLY A 679 -22.61 -1.46 4.98
N ALA A 680 -22.43 -2.57 4.27
CA ALA A 680 -21.37 -2.76 3.27
C ALA A 680 -21.77 -2.21 1.90
N LEU A 681 -20.79 -1.69 1.16
CA LEU A 681 -20.98 -1.01 -0.12
C LEU A 681 -21.56 -1.94 -1.19
N ASN A 682 -21.18 -3.22 -1.20
CA ASN A 682 -21.69 -4.20 -2.17
C ASN A 682 -23.23 -4.27 -2.24
N GLN A 683 -23.92 -4.11 -1.10
CA GLN A 683 -25.39 -4.13 -1.05
C GLN A 683 -25.99 -2.91 -1.75
N LEU A 684 -25.35 -1.75 -1.61
CA LEU A 684 -25.78 -0.51 -2.26
C LEU A 684 -25.48 -0.54 -3.75
N LEU A 685 -24.33 -1.06 -4.18
CA LEU A 685 -24.01 -1.26 -5.60
C LEU A 685 -25.02 -2.22 -6.26
N ALA A 686 -25.36 -3.32 -5.58
CA ALA A 686 -26.39 -4.24 -6.06
C ALA A 686 -27.78 -3.60 -6.14
N SER A 687 -28.12 -2.69 -5.23
CA SER A 687 -29.37 -1.92 -5.31
C SER A 687 -29.39 -0.99 -6.53
N HIS A 688 -28.29 -0.28 -6.81
CA HIS A 688 -28.18 0.56 -7.99
C HIS A 688 -28.32 -0.25 -9.28
N ARG A 689 -27.64 -1.40 -9.35
CA ARG A 689 -27.74 -2.34 -10.48
C ARG A 689 -29.16 -2.82 -10.73
N LYS A 690 -29.88 -3.23 -9.66
CA LYS A 690 -31.29 -3.68 -9.76
C LYS A 690 -32.25 -2.58 -10.21
N SER A 691 -31.97 -1.34 -9.82
CA SER A 691 -32.75 -0.17 -10.22
C SER A 691 -32.39 0.36 -11.61
N GLY A 692 -31.32 -0.16 -12.24
CA GLY A 692 -30.79 0.36 -13.50
C GLY A 692 -29.99 1.67 -13.36
N ALA A 693 -29.87 2.21 -12.15
CA ALA A 693 -29.13 3.44 -11.87
C ALA A 693 -27.62 3.22 -11.99
N ARG A 694 -26.91 4.24 -12.49
CA ARG A 694 -25.44 4.33 -12.46
C ARG A 694 -25.00 5.29 -11.34
N LEU A 695 -23.74 5.19 -10.94
CA LEU A 695 -23.15 6.13 -10.01
C LEU A 695 -22.74 7.41 -10.75
N GLY A 696 -23.05 8.57 -10.18
CA GLY A 696 -22.56 9.84 -10.72
C GLY A 696 -21.04 9.99 -10.60
N LEU A 697 -20.43 10.82 -11.44
CA LEU A 697 -18.97 10.99 -11.48
C LEU A 697 -18.37 11.49 -10.16
N SER A 698 -19.09 12.36 -9.44
CA SER A 698 -18.67 12.83 -8.11
C SER A 698 -18.62 11.70 -7.09
N VAL A 699 -19.62 10.81 -7.12
CA VAL A 699 -19.74 9.66 -6.23
C VAL A 699 -18.64 8.65 -6.51
N LEU A 700 -18.35 8.38 -7.79
CA LEU A 700 -17.23 7.55 -8.22
C LEU A 700 -15.89 8.11 -7.74
N ARG A 701 -15.63 9.40 -7.99
CA ARG A 701 -14.41 10.08 -7.54
C ARG A 701 -14.25 10.00 -6.03
N ASP A 702 -15.27 10.40 -5.27
CA ASP A 702 -15.18 10.47 -3.81
C ASP A 702 -15.00 9.07 -3.20
N SER A 703 -15.64 8.05 -3.79
CA SER A 703 -15.44 6.65 -3.39
C SER A 703 -14.01 6.19 -3.65
N ALA A 704 -13.47 6.49 -4.84
CA ALA A 704 -12.11 6.15 -5.23
C ALA A 704 -11.07 6.84 -4.33
N VAL A 705 -11.17 8.16 -4.15
CA VAL A 705 -10.25 8.96 -3.31
C VAL A 705 -10.26 8.48 -1.85
N GLN A 706 -11.43 8.22 -1.27
CA GLN A 706 -11.52 7.82 0.13
C GLN A 706 -10.87 6.46 0.41
N VAL A 707 -11.04 5.49 -0.50
CA VAL A 707 -10.38 4.18 -0.39
C VAL A 707 -8.88 4.30 -0.66
N ALA A 708 -8.46 5.11 -1.65
CA ALA A 708 -7.04 5.36 -1.91
C ALA A 708 -6.33 5.99 -0.70
N LYS A 709 -6.95 6.97 -0.02
CA LYS A 709 -6.42 7.57 1.22
C LYS A 709 -6.31 6.56 2.36
N ALA A 710 -7.27 5.64 2.49
CA ALA A 710 -7.19 4.57 3.47
C ALA A 710 -5.99 3.65 3.21
N LEU A 711 -5.76 3.26 1.95
CA LEU A 711 -4.59 2.45 1.56
C LEU A 711 -3.28 3.19 1.77
N GLU A 712 -3.21 4.48 1.42
CA GLU A 712 -2.03 5.32 1.65
C GLU A 712 -1.65 5.34 3.13
N TYR A 713 -2.62 5.57 4.01
CA TYR A 713 -2.41 5.54 5.45
C TYR A 713 -1.89 4.17 5.92
N LEU A 714 -2.49 3.06 5.49
CA LEU A 714 -2.06 1.71 5.87
C LEU A 714 -0.63 1.40 5.39
N HIS A 715 -0.31 1.75 4.14
CA HIS A 715 1.03 1.51 3.59
C HIS A 715 2.10 2.37 4.28
N SER A 716 1.77 3.60 4.69
CA SER A 716 2.66 4.46 5.49
C SER A 716 2.96 3.87 6.88
N ALA A 717 2.02 3.09 7.42
CA ALA A 717 2.16 2.33 8.66
C ALA A 717 2.75 0.92 8.44
N HIS A 718 3.27 0.63 7.23
CA HIS A 718 3.81 -0.67 6.84
C HIS A 718 2.80 -1.82 7.02
N ILE A 719 1.53 -1.60 6.68
CA ILE A 719 0.47 -2.61 6.71
C ILE A 719 -0.01 -2.89 5.30
N ILE A 720 -0.01 -4.17 4.90
CA ILE A 720 -0.62 -4.65 3.65
C ILE A 720 -2.01 -5.20 3.99
N TYR A 721 -3.04 -4.70 3.32
CA TYR A 721 -4.44 -4.95 3.63
C TYR A 721 -4.93 -6.31 3.13
N ARG A 722 -4.63 -6.66 1.87
CA ARG A 722 -4.82 -7.94 1.16
C ARG A 722 -6.24 -8.37 0.80
N ASP A 723 -7.29 -7.66 1.22
CA ASP A 723 -8.69 -8.05 0.91
C ASP A 723 -9.57 -6.87 0.46
N LEU A 724 -9.06 -6.01 -0.43
CA LEU A 724 -9.85 -4.90 -0.94
C LEU A 724 -10.93 -5.37 -1.92
N LYS A 725 -12.19 -5.16 -1.51
CA LYS A 725 -13.43 -5.40 -2.27
C LYS A 725 -14.58 -4.60 -1.66
N SER A 726 -15.66 -4.35 -2.41
CA SER A 726 -16.81 -3.60 -1.89
C SER A 726 -17.52 -4.22 -0.68
N GLU A 727 -17.34 -5.53 -0.42
CA GLU A 727 -17.88 -6.20 0.78
C GLU A 727 -17.23 -5.72 2.07
N ASN A 728 -15.95 -5.32 2.00
CA ASN A 728 -15.17 -4.87 3.15
C ASN A 728 -15.12 -3.33 3.24
N VAL A 729 -15.75 -2.61 2.31
CA VAL A 729 -15.93 -1.15 2.36
C VAL A 729 -17.27 -0.85 3.00
N LEU A 730 -17.26 -0.19 4.16
CA LEU A 730 -18.45 0.16 4.93
C LEU A 730 -18.88 1.61 4.69
N VAL A 731 -20.17 1.87 4.85
CA VAL A 731 -20.81 3.09 4.36
C VAL A 731 -21.54 3.86 5.47
N TRP A 732 -21.19 5.14 5.60
CA TRP A 732 -21.87 6.11 6.47
C TRP A 732 -22.83 7.02 5.71
N ARG A 733 -22.43 7.46 4.53
CA ARG A 733 -23.24 8.30 3.63
C ARG A 733 -23.03 7.82 2.20
N PHE A 734 -24.12 7.64 1.47
CA PHE A 734 -24.09 7.24 0.07
C PHE A 734 -25.42 7.60 -0.58
N PRO A 735 -25.41 8.10 -1.82
CA PRO A 735 -26.63 8.51 -2.48
C PRO A 735 -27.55 7.33 -2.80
N PRO A 736 -28.87 7.49 -2.67
CA PRO A 736 -29.81 6.49 -3.15
C PRO A 736 -29.89 6.52 -4.70
N PRO A 737 -30.34 5.43 -5.35
CA PRO A 737 -30.57 5.40 -6.79
C PRO A 737 -31.48 6.56 -7.23
N PHE A 738 -31.04 7.30 -8.26
CA PHE A 738 -31.74 8.50 -8.79
C PHE A 738 -31.96 9.63 -7.77
N GLY A 739 -31.22 9.62 -6.64
CA GLY A 739 -31.30 10.65 -5.62
C GLY A 739 -30.51 11.92 -6.01
N PRO A 740 -30.91 13.10 -5.50
CA PRO A 740 -30.19 14.36 -5.75
C PRO A 740 -28.95 14.54 -4.87
N GLN A 741 -28.74 13.68 -3.87
CA GLN A 741 -27.59 13.73 -2.98
C GLN A 741 -26.34 13.19 -3.70
N THR A 742 -25.17 13.74 -3.39
CA THR A 742 -23.89 13.29 -3.93
C THR A 742 -22.86 12.97 -2.85
N ASP A 743 -23.22 13.16 -1.58
CA ASP A 743 -22.33 13.00 -0.43
C ASP A 743 -21.99 11.52 -0.18
N VAL A 744 -20.69 11.26 -0.02
CA VAL A 744 -20.13 9.92 0.15
C VAL A 744 -19.24 9.92 1.40
N LEU A 745 -19.43 8.94 2.27
CA LEU A 745 -18.50 8.64 3.36
C LEU A 745 -18.33 7.12 3.47
N LEU A 746 -17.17 6.66 3.01
CA LEU A 746 -16.73 5.27 3.02
C LEU A 746 -15.60 5.08 4.01
N LYS A 747 -15.60 3.92 4.66
CA LYS A 747 -14.49 3.48 5.52
C LYS A 747 -14.14 2.02 5.24
N LEU A 748 -12.85 1.73 5.17
CA LEU A 748 -12.35 0.37 5.01
C LEU A 748 -12.48 -0.39 6.34
N GLY A 749 -13.08 -1.58 6.31
CA GLY A 749 -13.27 -2.47 7.45
C GLY A 749 -12.58 -3.82 7.26
N ASP A 750 -12.81 -4.75 8.19
CA ASP A 750 -12.33 -6.15 8.18
C ASP A 750 -10.83 -6.36 7.88
N TYR A 751 -10.02 -6.41 8.94
CA TYR A 751 -8.56 -6.54 8.89
C TYR A 751 -8.07 -7.95 9.19
N GLY A 752 -8.97 -8.94 9.17
CA GLY A 752 -8.70 -10.30 9.64
C GLY A 752 -7.58 -11.02 8.89
N ILE A 753 -7.21 -10.56 7.69
CA ILE A 753 -6.05 -11.05 6.93
C ILE A 753 -5.03 -9.94 6.62
N SER A 754 -5.06 -8.78 7.26
CA SER A 754 -4.01 -7.77 7.06
C SER A 754 -2.70 -8.18 7.76
N ARG A 755 -1.56 -7.65 7.29
CA ARG A 755 -0.23 -7.98 7.83
C ARG A 755 0.67 -6.74 7.97
N THR A 756 1.42 -6.67 9.05
CA THR A 756 2.52 -5.70 9.22
C THR A 756 3.78 -6.25 8.56
N VAL A 757 4.45 -5.41 7.78
CA VAL A 757 5.74 -5.69 7.15
C VAL A 757 6.86 -4.88 7.80
N MET A 758 8.07 -5.42 7.79
CA MET A 758 9.24 -4.66 8.21
C MET A 758 9.62 -3.63 7.14
N PRO A 759 10.22 -2.48 7.48
CA PRO A 759 10.59 -1.44 6.51
C PRO A 759 11.50 -1.90 5.36
N SER A 760 12.19 -3.03 5.53
CA SER A 760 13.22 -3.55 4.63
C SER A 760 12.86 -4.90 3.98
N GLY A 761 11.61 -5.38 4.03
CA GLY A 761 11.24 -6.70 3.51
C GLY A 761 9.77 -6.83 3.09
N GLY A 762 9.46 -7.85 2.28
CA GLY A 762 8.09 -8.15 1.81
C GLY A 762 7.26 -9.00 2.78
N ALA A 763 5.99 -9.21 2.46
CA ALA A 763 5.11 -10.15 3.15
C ALA A 763 5.04 -11.49 2.42
N LYS A 764 4.90 -12.59 3.16
CA LYS A 764 4.50 -13.90 2.64
C LYS A 764 3.08 -14.24 3.07
N GLY A 765 2.58 -15.37 2.61
CA GLY A 765 1.31 -15.98 3.01
C GLY A 765 0.20 -15.79 1.97
N PHE A 766 -0.64 -16.81 1.85
CA PHE A 766 -1.81 -16.82 0.97
C PHE A 766 -3.01 -16.14 1.64
N GLY A 767 -3.70 -15.26 0.91
CA GLY A 767 -4.91 -14.59 1.39
C GLY A 767 -5.47 -13.61 0.36
N GLY A 768 -6.80 -13.43 0.39
CA GLY A 768 -7.55 -12.53 -0.50
C GLY A 768 -8.73 -13.23 -1.17
N THR A 769 -9.59 -12.44 -1.81
CA THR A 769 -10.77 -12.94 -2.54
C THR A 769 -10.43 -13.24 -4.01
N GLU A 770 -10.91 -14.37 -4.52
CA GLU A 770 -10.72 -14.75 -5.94
C GLU A 770 -11.29 -13.67 -6.88
N GLY A 771 -10.55 -13.36 -7.95
CA GLY A 771 -10.83 -12.22 -8.85
C GLY A 771 -10.24 -10.88 -8.39
N PHE A 772 -9.95 -10.70 -7.10
CA PHE A 772 -9.31 -9.49 -6.56
C PHE A 772 -7.82 -9.68 -6.22
N MET A 773 -7.37 -10.93 -6.07
CA MET A 773 -5.97 -11.26 -5.77
C MET A 773 -5.04 -10.92 -6.93
N ALA A 774 -3.89 -10.35 -6.59
CA ALA A 774 -2.82 -10.08 -7.55
C ALA A 774 -2.18 -11.38 -8.09
N PRO A 775 -1.73 -11.40 -9.37
CA PRO A 775 -1.21 -12.61 -10.00
C PRO A 775 0.01 -13.19 -9.28
N GLU A 776 0.88 -12.37 -8.68
CA GLU A 776 2.03 -12.84 -7.91
C GLU A 776 1.65 -13.60 -6.63
N ILE A 777 0.52 -13.27 -5.98
CA ILE A 777 0.02 -14.04 -4.83
C ILE A 777 -0.46 -15.42 -5.30
N VAL A 778 -1.19 -15.44 -6.43
CA VAL A 778 -1.77 -16.66 -6.99
C VAL A 778 -0.69 -17.60 -7.54
N ARG A 779 0.32 -17.06 -8.23
CA ARG A 779 1.38 -17.82 -8.88
C ARG A 779 2.18 -18.70 -7.93
N PHE A 780 2.49 -18.15 -6.75
CA PHE A 780 3.34 -18.79 -5.76
C PHE A 780 2.57 -19.30 -4.56
N ASN A 781 1.23 -19.32 -4.61
CA ASN A 781 0.38 -19.62 -3.45
C ASN A 781 0.80 -18.85 -2.19
N GLY A 782 1.29 -17.61 -2.35
CA GLY A 782 1.81 -16.78 -1.27
C GLY A 782 3.11 -17.27 -0.61
N GLU A 783 3.84 -18.23 -1.19
CA GLU A 783 5.12 -18.72 -0.65
C GLU A 783 6.28 -17.72 -0.89
N GLU A 784 6.13 -16.87 -1.91
CA GLU A 784 7.07 -15.80 -2.23
C GLU A 784 6.69 -14.46 -1.60
N GLU A 785 7.68 -13.59 -1.47
CA GLU A 785 7.50 -12.26 -0.90
C GLU A 785 6.81 -11.33 -1.90
N TYR A 786 5.77 -10.65 -1.44
CA TYR A 786 5.09 -9.59 -2.18
C TYR A 786 5.06 -8.29 -1.39
N THR A 787 4.77 -7.20 -2.10
CA THR A 787 4.77 -5.83 -1.57
C THR A 787 3.35 -5.28 -1.47
N GLN A 788 3.22 -4.07 -0.96
CA GLN A 788 1.95 -3.32 -0.93
C GLN A 788 1.31 -3.09 -2.31
N LYS A 789 2.03 -3.37 -3.42
CA LYS A 789 1.49 -3.31 -4.79
C LYS A 789 0.39 -4.34 -5.06
N VAL A 790 0.20 -5.33 -4.19
CA VAL A 790 -0.94 -6.25 -4.25
C VAL A 790 -2.25 -5.53 -3.96
N ASP A 791 -2.25 -4.58 -3.02
CA ASP A 791 -3.44 -3.77 -2.70
C ASP A 791 -3.76 -2.79 -3.84
N CYS A 792 -2.74 -2.30 -4.53
CA CYS A 792 -2.92 -1.48 -5.74
C CYS A 792 -3.57 -2.28 -6.88
N PHE A 793 -3.27 -3.58 -7.00
CA PHE A 793 -3.97 -4.46 -7.95
C PHE A 793 -5.45 -4.62 -7.58
N SER A 794 -5.73 -4.94 -6.31
CA SER A 794 -7.10 -5.07 -5.81
C SER A 794 -7.89 -3.75 -5.91
N TYR A 795 -7.20 -2.60 -5.83
CA TYR A 795 -7.81 -1.30 -6.08
C TYR A 795 -8.28 -1.13 -7.53
N GLY A 796 -7.55 -1.65 -8.52
CA GLY A 796 -8.01 -1.68 -9.92
C GLY A 796 -9.28 -2.52 -10.10
N MET A 797 -9.35 -3.66 -9.41
CA MET A 797 -10.55 -4.50 -9.39
C MET A 797 -11.73 -3.83 -8.66
N PHE A 798 -11.45 -3.05 -7.62
CA PHE A 798 -12.45 -2.24 -6.94
C PHE A 798 -12.97 -1.10 -7.82
N LEU A 799 -12.13 -0.44 -8.62
CA LEU A 799 -12.57 0.56 -9.61
C LEU A 799 -13.48 -0.09 -10.67
N TYR A 800 -13.11 -1.28 -11.16
CA TYR A 800 -13.98 -2.06 -12.06
C TYR A 800 -15.36 -2.32 -11.44
N GLU A 801 -15.39 -2.70 -10.16
CA GLU A 801 -16.62 -2.95 -9.42
C GLU A 801 -17.49 -1.68 -9.24
N LEU A 802 -16.87 -0.52 -8.99
CA LEU A 802 -17.58 0.75 -8.90
C LEU A 802 -18.20 1.17 -10.24
N ILE A 803 -17.49 0.98 -11.36
CA ILE A 803 -17.93 1.38 -12.71
C ILE A 803 -19.05 0.45 -13.20
N THR A 804 -18.86 -0.86 -13.06
CA THR A 804 -19.77 -1.87 -13.64
C THR A 804 -20.90 -2.28 -12.70
N LEU A 805 -20.75 -2.04 -11.40
CA LEU A 805 -21.62 -2.57 -10.34
C LEU A 805 -21.64 -4.11 -10.28
N LYS A 806 -20.59 -4.75 -10.81
CA LYS A 806 -20.39 -6.20 -10.89
C LYS A 806 -19.09 -6.61 -10.22
N HIS A 807 -19.02 -7.87 -9.79
CA HIS A 807 -17.74 -8.43 -9.35
C HIS A 807 -16.83 -8.69 -10.56
N PRO A 808 -15.50 -8.55 -10.41
CA PRO A 808 -14.55 -8.92 -11.45
C PRO A 808 -14.67 -10.42 -11.75
N PHE A 809 -14.67 -10.79 -13.03
CA PHE A 809 -14.82 -12.16 -13.51
C PHE A 809 -16.14 -12.85 -13.07
N GLU A 810 -17.22 -12.08 -12.84
CA GLU A 810 -18.53 -12.62 -12.45
C GLU A 810 -19.05 -13.63 -13.49
N GLY A 811 -19.31 -14.88 -13.05
CA GLY A 811 -19.83 -15.95 -13.89
C GLY A 811 -18.78 -16.75 -14.67
N GLU A 812 -17.50 -16.49 -14.45
CA GLU A 812 -16.41 -17.19 -15.13
C GLU A 812 -15.74 -18.24 -14.21
N GLU A 813 -15.37 -19.38 -14.80
CA GLU A 813 -14.67 -20.46 -14.09
C GLU A 813 -13.14 -20.35 -14.27
N HIS A 814 -12.37 -21.07 -13.45
CA HIS A 814 -10.91 -21.14 -13.54
C HIS A 814 -10.21 -19.77 -13.54
N VAL A 815 -10.71 -18.82 -12.73
CA VAL A 815 -10.23 -17.43 -12.69
C VAL A 815 -8.73 -17.36 -12.39
N LYS A 816 -8.21 -18.21 -11.50
CA LYS A 816 -6.77 -18.26 -11.18
C LYS A 816 -5.89 -18.53 -12.40
N GLU A 817 -6.24 -19.53 -13.21
CA GLU A 817 -5.46 -19.92 -14.39
C GLU A 817 -5.48 -18.81 -15.44
N ARG A 818 -6.66 -18.28 -15.76
CA ARG A 818 -6.79 -17.17 -16.72
C ARG A 818 -6.09 -15.91 -16.27
N LEU A 819 -6.12 -15.60 -14.97
CA LEU A 819 -5.40 -14.46 -14.41
C LEU A 819 -3.88 -14.59 -14.63
N LEU A 820 -3.34 -15.81 -14.45
CA LEU A 820 -1.93 -16.12 -14.70
C LEU A 820 -1.57 -16.08 -16.19
N GLU A 821 -2.50 -16.39 -17.08
CA GLU A 821 -2.39 -16.22 -18.53
C GLU A 821 -2.51 -14.75 -18.99
N GLY A 822 -2.80 -13.83 -18.07
CA GLY A 822 -2.89 -12.40 -18.34
C GLY A 822 -4.31 -11.89 -18.60
N ALA A 823 -5.35 -12.72 -18.44
CA ALA A 823 -6.74 -12.28 -18.59
C ALA A 823 -7.10 -11.20 -17.57
N ARG A 824 -7.96 -10.27 -17.99
CA ARG A 824 -8.49 -9.17 -17.17
C ARG A 824 -10.01 -9.02 -17.39
N PRO A 825 -10.75 -8.46 -16.43
CA PRO A 825 -12.17 -8.14 -16.61
C PRO A 825 -12.40 -7.25 -17.83
N VAL A 826 -13.48 -7.50 -18.56
CA VAL A 826 -13.85 -6.75 -19.77
C VAL A 826 -14.93 -5.73 -19.42
N PHE A 827 -14.82 -4.52 -19.98
CA PHE A 827 -15.87 -3.51 -19.94
C PHE A 827 -16.76 -3.63 -21.18
N LEU A 828 -18.08 -3.56 -20.97
CA LEU A 828 -19.06 -3.48 -22.05
C LEU A 828 -19.10 -2.06 -22.65
N PRO A 829 -19.54 -1.86 -23.91
CA PRO A 829 -19.55 -0.55 -24.55
C PRO A 829 -20.21 0.56 -23.72
N HIS A 830 -21.35 0.28 -23.09
CA HIS A 830 -22.07 1.25 -22.24
C HIS A 830 -21.40 1.48 -20.86
N GLU A 831 -20.47 0.61 -20.44
CA GLU A 831 -19.66 0.77 -19.23
C GLU A 831 -18.40 1.61 -19.50
N LEU A 832 -18.07 1.87 -20.78
CA LEU A 832 -17.01 2.79 -21.20
C LEU A 832 -17.46 4.26 -21.22
N LEU A 833 -18.71 4.55 -20.83
CA LEU A 833 -19.26 5.91 -20.70
C LEU A 833 -18.84 6.56 -19.36
N VAL A 834 -17.56 6.43 -19.02
CA VAL A 834 -16.93 7.06 -17.85
C VAL A 834 -15.64 7.76 -18.30
N PRO A 835 -15.17 8.79 -17.57
CA PRO A 835 -13.96 9.52 -17.91
C PRO A 835 -12.75 8.59 -18.14
N SER A 836 -12.05 8.79 -19.26
CA SER A 836 -10.89 7.97 -19.65
C SER A 836 -9.88 7.77 -18.50
N PRO A 837 -9.49 8.79 -17.72
CA PRO A 837 -8.52 8.61 -16.65
C PRO A 837 -8.94 7.61 -15.56
N MET A 838 -10.24 7.40 -15.34
CA MET A 838 -10.73 6.38 -14.41
C MET A 838 -10.47 4.97 -14.94
N LEU A 839 -10.74 4.74 -16.23
CA LEU A 839 -10.48 3.47 -16.91
C LEU A 839 -8.97 3.20 -16.96
N ASP A 840 -8.20 4.22 -17.30
CA ASP A 840 -6.75 4.11 -17.37
C ASP A 840 -6.15 3.76 -16.01
N LEU A 841 -6.63 4.38 -14.94
CA LEU A 841 -6.18 4.07 -13.59
C LEU A 841 -6.51 2.62 -13.22
N ALA A 842 -7.72 2.14 -13.50
CA ALA A 842 -8.08 0.75 -13.28
C ALA A 842 -7.12 -0.20 -14.03
N ILE A 843 -6.77 0.16 -15.26
CA ILE A 843 -5.88 -0.64 -16.10
C ILE A 843 -4.43 -0.62 -15.61
N HIS A 844 -3.94 0.55 -15.21
CA HIS A 844 -2.61 0.72 -14.66
C HIS A 844 -2.45 -0.04 -13.34
N CYS A 845 -3.51 -0.06 -12.52
CA CYS A 845 -3.56 -0.80 -11.26
C CYS A 845 -3.46 -2.32 -11.44
N TRP A 846 -4.14 -2.91 -12.43
CA TRP A 846 -4.13 -4.37 -12.61
C TRP A 846 -3.00 -4.90 -13.52
N ALA A 847 -1.93 -4.13 -13.72
CA ALA A 847 -0.77 -4.55 -14.51
C ALA A 847 -0.16 -5.86 -13.99
N ALA A 848 0.30 -6.73 -14.90
CA ALA A 848 0.88 -8.03 -14.51
C ALA A 848 2.13 -7.88 -13.65
N SER A 849 3.03 -6.95 -13.99
CA SER A 849 4.23 -6.65 -13.20
C SER A 849 3.89 -5.67 -12.06
N PRO A 850 4.22 -5.97 -10.79
CA PRO A 850 3.94 -5.08 -9.65
C PRO A 850 4.62 -3.71 -9.74
N ASP A 851 5.77 -3.61 -10.40
CA ASP A 851 6.51 -2.34 -10.53
C ASP A 851 5.77 -1.34 -11.41
N ASN A 852 5.04 -1.84 -12.40
CA ASN A 852 4.27 -1.03 -13.34
C ASN A 852 2.96 -0.56 -12.72
N ARG A 853 2.66 -0.92 -11.47
CA ARG A 853 1.46 -0.44 -10.78
C ARG A 853 1.79 0.85 -10.05
N PRO A 854 0.86 1.81 -9.95
CA PRO A 854 1.06 2.99 -9.11
C PRO A 854 1.20 2.59 -7.63
N SER A 855 1.90 3.42 -6.86
CA SER A 855 1.90 3.38 -5.39
C SER A 855 0.60 3.97 -4.83
N SER A 856 0.29 3.69 -3.57
CA SER A 856 -0.93 4.22 -2.92
C SER A 856 -1.00 5.74 -2.86
N SER A 857 0.12 6.44 -2.69
CA SER A 857 0.16 7.91 -2.77
C SER A 857 -0.15 8.42 -4.18
N GLN A 858 0.40 7.76 -5.20
CA GLN A 858 0.07 8.05 -6.60
C GLN A 858 -1.41 7.80 -6.90
N LEU A 859 -2.03 6.76 -6.33
CA LEU A 859 -3.48 6.54 -6.45
C LEU A 859 -4.28 7.75 -5.95
N VAL A 860 -3.91 8.29 -4.78
CA VAL A 860 -4.56 9.49 -4.22
C VAL A 860 -4.36 10.69 -5.17
N GLY A 861 -3.15 10.88 -5.68
CA GLY A 861 -2.84 11.91 -6.67
C GLY A 861 -3.70 11.82 -7.93
N TYR A 862 -3.76 10.64 -8.55
CA TYR A 862 -4.58 10.41 -9.75
C TYR A 862 -6.07 10.65 -9.52
N CYS A 863 -6.64 10.10 -8.45
CA CYS A 863 -8.08 10.21 -8.17
C CYS A 863 -8.51 11.61 -7.72
N SER A 864 -7.61 12.37 -7.08
CA SER A 864 -7.89 13.72 -6.60
C SER A 864 -7.75 14.78 -7.70
N ALA A 865 -7.10 14.42 -8.80
CA ALA A 865 -6.84 15.33 -9.91
C ALA A 865 -8.15 15.75 -10.62
N PRO A 866 -8.33 17.03 -10.98
CA PRO A 866 -9.52 17.49 -11.69
C PRO A 866 -9.75 16.74 -13.00
N GLU A 867 -8.69 16.40 -13.74
CA GLU A 867 -8.80 15.59 -14.95
C GLU A 867 -9.51 14.24 -14.75
N PHE A 868 -9.46 13.65 -13.54
CA PHE A 868 -10.04 12.35 -13.23
C PHE A 868 -11.54 12.26 -13.53
N THR A 869 -12.28 13.35 -13.38
CA THR A 869 -13.72 13.42 -13.70
C THR A 869 -14.03 14.21 -14.95
N HIS A 870 -13.12 15.05 -15.43
CA HIS A 870 -13.42 16.05 -16.47
C HIS A 870 -12.87 15.71 -17.85
N ILE A 871 -11.84 14.86 -17.98
CA ILE A 871 -11.44 14.34 -19.30
C ILE A 871 -12.35 13.16 -19.62
N LEU A 872 -13.41 13.42 -20.38
CA LEU A 872 -14.44 12.43 -20.67
C LEU A 872 -13.93 11.36 -21.65
N ASP A 873 -13.36 11.79 -22.77
CA ASP A 873 -12.95 10.89 -23.84
C ASP A 873 -11.77 11.44 -24.63
N VAL A 874 -11.02 10.55 -25.26
CA VAL A 874 -9.85 10.84 -26.09
C VAL A 874 -9.94 9.97 -27.34
N CYS A 875 -10.13 10.59 -28.51
CA CYS A 875 -10.33 9.89 -29.77
C CYS A 875 -9.23 10.25 -30.76
N GLU A 876 -8.60 9.25 -31.38
CA GLU A 876 -7.68 9.45 -32.50
C GLU A 876 -8.47 9.77 -33.78
N LEU A 877 -7.91 10.61 -34.64
CA LEU A 877 -8.46 10.93 -35.96
C LEU A 877 -7.73 10.16 -37.06
N ASP A 878 -8.49 9.64 -38.02
CA ASP A 878 -7.94 8.91 -39.19
C ASP A 878 -7.00 9.78 -40.06
N GLU A 879 -7.18 11.11 -40.05
CA GLU A 879 -6.31 12.04 -40.76
C GLU A 879 -5.07 12.41 -39.92
N ALA A 880 -3.88 12.20 -40.49
CA ALA A 880 -2.59 12.48 -39.83
C ALA A 880 -2.31 13.98 -39.58
N LEU A 881 -3.11 14.89 -40.15
CA LEU A 881 -2.95 16.34 -40.00
C LEU A 881 -4.09 16.92 -39.17
N PRO A 882 -3.82 17.96 -38.35
CA PRO A 882 -4.87 18.64 -37.60
C PRO A 882 -5.91 19.25 -38.55
N PRO A 883 -7.19 19.31 -38.13
CA PRO A 883 -8.25 19.90 -38.93
C PRO A 883 -7.95 21.37 -39.24
N SER A 884 -8.25 21.82 -40.45
CA SER A 884 -8.16 23.23 -40.83
C SER A 884 -9.26 24.08 -40.19
N SER A 885 -10.39 23.48 -39.82
CA SER A 885 -11.47 24.16 -39.11
C SER A 885 -12.28 23.21 -38.24
N VAL A 886 -12.86 23.75 -37.18
CA VAL A 886 -13.70 23.01 -36.24
C VAL A 886 -14.98 23.80 -36.02
N LEU A 887 -16.14 23.18 -36.26
CA LEU A 887 -17.45 23.78 -36.08
C LEU A 887 -18.32 22.88 -35.18
N PRO A 888 -18.75 23.34 -34.00
CA PRO A 888 -19.77 22.65 -33.21
C PRO A 888 -21.16 22.97 -33.78
N TYR A 889 -22.04 21.96 -33.83
CA TYR A 889 -23.41 22.10 -34.28
C TYR A 889 -24.35 21.33 -33.34
N HIS A 890 -25.26 22.05 -32.69
CA HIS A 890 -26.31 21.46 -31.86
C HIS A 890 -27.52 21.08 -32.74
N THR A 891 -28.03 19.86 -32.63
CA THR A 891 -29.12 19.34 -33.48
C THR A 891 -30.52 19.51 -32.87
N GLY A 892 -30.64 19.89 -31.60
CA GLY A 892 -31.90 19.83 -30.84
C GLY A 892 -32.77 21.09 -30.84
N ASP A 893 -33.33 21.50 -31.99
CA ASP A 893 -34.49 22.42 -32.00
C ASP A 893 -35.85 21.66 -32.15
N GLU A 894 -35.85 20.33 -32.35
CA GLU A 894 -37.05 19.51 -32.63
C GLU A 894 -37.18 18.22 -31.77
N MET A 895 -36.72 18.18 -30.52
CA MET A 895 -36.87 16.98 -29.67
C MET A 895 -37.78 17.22 -28.46
N ASP A 896 -38.80 16.37 -28.31
CA ASP A 896 -39.82 16.41 -27.25
C ASP A 896 -39.26 16.09 -25.83
N ASP A 897 -38.01 15.62 -25.73
CA ASP A 897 -37.36 15.22 -24.47
C ASP A 897 -36.13 16.13 -24.15
N PRO A 898 -36.16 16.91 -23.06
CA PRO A 898 -35.03 17.77 -22.65
C PRO A 898 -33.77 16.99 -22.23
N ASP A 899 -33.84 15.67 -22.05
CA ASP A 899 -32.70 14.82 -21.67
C ASP A 899 -31.87 14.29 -22.87
N ASP A 900 -32.35 14.45 -24.12
CA ASP A 900 -31.66 14.03 -25.35
C ASP A 900 -30.76 15.14 -25.92
N PHE A 901 -29.64 15.42 -25.23
CA PHE A 901 -28.59 16.28 -25.79
C PHE A 901 -27.81 15.53 -26.88
N GLU A 902 -27.92 16.02 -28.12
CA GLU A 902 -27.10 15.59 -29.25
C GLU A 902 -26.40 16.79 -29.91
N ALA A 903 -25.12 16.61 -30.21
CA ALA A 903 -24.33 17.58 -30.93
C ALA A 903 -23.40 16.91 -31.93
N GLN A 904 -23.06 17.63 -32.99
CA GLN A 904 -22.14 17.23 -34.03
C GLN A 904 -20.92 18.15 -34.04
N LEU A 905 -19.74 17.59 -34.23
CA LEU A 905 -18.50 18.30 -34.45
C LEU A 905 -18.05 18.11 -35.89
N TRP A 906 -18.06 19.19 -36.66
CA TRP A 906 -17.68 19.21 -38.08
C TRP A 906 -16.22 19.67 -38.22
N LEU A 907 -15.36 18.73 -38.58
CA LEU A 907 -13.92 18.90 -38.77
C LEU A 907 -13.62 19.07 -40.25
N GLY A 908 -13.19 20.26 -40.66
CA GLY A 908 -12.77 20.54 -42.03
C GLY A 908 -11.31 20.13 -42.26
N GLY A 909 -11.05 19.32 -43.28
CA GLY A 909 -9.71 18.85 -43.63
C GLY A 909 -9.59 18.59 -45.12
N LYS A 910 -8.88 17.51 -45.50
CA LYS A 910 -8.95 17.04 -46.89
C LYS A 910 -10.37 16.62 -47.22
N ASN A 911 -11.00 15.91 -46.29
CA ASN A 911 -12.42 15.60 -46.24
C ASN A 911 -13.06 16.32 -45.05
N ILE A 912 -14.39 16.26 -44.93
CA ILE A 912 -15.09 16.71 -43.72
C ILE A 912 -15.37 15.49 -42.85
N THR A 913 -14.87 15.48 -41.62
CA THR A 913 -15.20 14.46 -40.62
C THR A 913 -16.25 15.01 -39.67
N VAL A 914 -17.38 14.33 -39.56
CA VAL A 914 -18.47 14.68 -38.65
C VAL A 914 -18.51 13.66 -37.52
N MET A 915 -18.30 14.13 -36.29
CA MET A 915 -18.37 13.31 -35.09
C MET A 915 -19.64 13.66 -34.31
N SER A 916 -20.50 12.70 -34.04
CA SER A 916 -21.73 12.89 -33.26
C SER A 916 -21.47 12.49 -31.80
N CYS A 917 -21.93 13.32 -30.86
CA CYS A 917 -21.77 13.11 -29.42
C CYS A 917 -23.05 13.43 -28.66
N THR A 918 -23.16 12.79 -27.50
CA THR A 918 -24.08 13.17 -26.43
C THR A 918 -23.29 13.78 -25.28
N GLN A 919 -23.99 14.15 -24.20
CA GLN A 919 -23.37 14.57 -22.94
C GLN A 919 -22.49 13.48 -22.29
N TYR A 920 -22.59 12.23 -22.74
CA TYR A 920 -21.87 11.07 -22.19
C TYR A 920 -20.70 10.59 -23.06
N GLY A 921 -20.52 11.16 -24.27
CA GLY A 921 -19.43 10.81 -25.17
C GLY A 921 -19.84 10.70 -26.64
N TRP A 922 -18.87 10.37 -27.49
CA TRP A 922 -19.07 10.16 -28.92
C TRP A 922 -19.85 8.87 -29.19
N PHE A 923 -20.69 8.88 -30.21
CA PHE A 923 -21.47 7.70 -30.59
C PHE A 923 -21.53 7.42 -32.10
N GLU A 924 -20.99 8.29 -32.95
CA GLU A 924 -20.92 8.08 -34.41
C GLU A 924 -19.82 8.94 -35.05
N GLN A 925 -19.14 8.42 -36.08
CA GLN A 925 -18.23 9.19 -36.95
C GLN A 925 -18.60 8.94 -38.41
N LYS A 926 -18.66 10.00 -39.21
CA LYS A 926 -18.89 9.96 -40.67
C LYS A 926 -17.88 10.83 -41.40
N VAL A 927 -17.41 10.38 -42.54
CA VAL A 927 -16.49 11.13 -43.41
C VAL A 927 -17.22 11.49 -44.70
N ILE A 928 -17.23 12.77 -45.04
CA ILE A 928 -17.80 13.32 -46.27
C ILE A 928 -16.63 13.71 -47.18
N GLU A 929 -16.52 13.05 -48.33
CA GLU A 929 -15.52 13.41 -49.33
C GLU A 929 -15.84 14.77 -49.95
N THR A 930 -14.86 15.67 -49.95
CA THR A 930 -15.02 17.02 -50.49
C THR A 930 -14.22 17.22 -51.78
N PRO A 931 -14.73 18.02 -52.74
CA PRO A 931 -14.05 18.25 -54.01
C PRO A 931 -12.78 19.10 -53.87
N PHE A 932 -12.68 19.88 -52.80
CA PHE A 932 -11.54 20.70 -52.41
C PHE A 932 -11.28 20.52 -50.91
N ARG A 933 -10.09 20.92 -50.44
CA ARG A 933 -9.76 20.93 -49.02
C ARG A 933 -10.64 21.97 -48.30
N ALA A 934 -11.47 21.52 -47.38
CA ALA A 934 -12.33 22.39 -46.58
C ALA A 934 -11.49 23.23 -45.61
N ARG A 935 -11.15 24.45 -46.01
CA ARG A 935 -10.32 25.36 -45.21
C ARG A 935 -11.10 25.90 -44.01
N PHE A 936 -12.39 26.17 -44.20
CA PHE A 936 -13.27 26.72 -43.19
C PHE A 936 -14.62 25.99 -43.19
N THR A 937 -15.19 25.80 -42.00
CA THR A 937 -16.55 25.30 -41.79
C THR A 937 -17.32 26.31 -40.94
N SER A 938 -18.49 26.73 -41.40
CA SER A 938 -19.32 27.73 -40.72
C SER A 938 -20.79 27.35 -40.73
N ARG A 939 -21.49 27.63 -39.62
CA ARG A 939 -22.95 27.56 -39.59
C ARG A 939 -23.54 28.80 -40.25
N VAL A 940 -24.42 28.60 -41.23
CA VAL A 940 -25.20 29.67 -41.86
C VAL A 940 -26.67 29.25 -41.85
N ARG A 941 -27.48 29.91 -41.01
CA ARG A 941 -28.86 29.49 -40.70
C ARG A 941 -28.87 28.02 -40.21
N ASP A 942 -29.62 27.16 -40.89
CA ASP A 942 -29.77 25.72 -40.58
C ASP A 942 -28.91 24.84 -41.51
N THR A 943 -27.90 25.43 -42.14
CA THR A 943 -26.99 24.73 -43.05
C THR A 943 -25.53 24.87 -42.60
N VAL A 944 -24.71 23.91 -43.00
CA VAL A 944 -23.26 23.93 -42.75
C VAL A 944 -22.54 24.25 -44.05
N TRP A 945 -21.77 25.32 -44.08
CA TRP A 945 -21.01 25.76 -45.24
C TRP A 945 -19.56 25.31 -45.09
N SER A 946 -19.05 24.60 -46.10
CA SER A 946 -17.64 24.27 -46.26
C SER A 946 -17.03 25.17 -47.32
N CYS A 947 -15.98 25.91 -46.97
CA CYS A 947 -15.38 26.94 -47.81
C CYS A 947 -13.87 26.73 -47.97
N ASP A 948 -13.35 26.94 -49.18
CA ASP A 948 -11.92 27.01 -49.45
C ASP A 948 -11.37 28.45 -49.26
N GLU A 949 -10.07 28.64 -49.43
CA GLU A 949 -9.42 29.96 -49.30
C GLU A 949 -9.73 30.93 -50.45
N ASN A 950 -10.25 30.43 -51.58
CA ASN A 950 -10.55 31.20 -52.80
C ASN A 950 -12.03 31.58 -52.91
N GLY A 951 -12.86 31.15 -51.98
CA GLY A 951 -14.29 31.45 -51.92
C GLY A 951 -15.19 30.47 -52.68
N GLU A 952 -14.73 29.25 -52.95
CA GLU A 952 -15.61 28.14 -53.32
C GLU A 952 -16.29 27.58 -52.07
N VAL A 953 -17.62 27.44 -52.12
CA VAL A 953 -18.44 27.02 -50.98
C VAL A 953 -19.34 25.86 -51.40
N THR A 954 -19.34 24.80 -50.59
CA THR A 954 -20.32 23.70 -50.65
C THR A 954 -21.22 23.77 -49.43
N VAL A 955 -22.53 23.75 -49.64
CA VAL A 955 -23.56 23.85 -48.59
C VAL A 955 -24.12 22.46 -48.29
N TYR A 956 -24.06 22.07 -47.03
CA TYR A 956 -24.57 20.81 -46.51
C TYR A 956 -25.82 21.03 -45.65
N ALA A 957 -26.77 20.11 -45.75
CA ALA A 957 -27.87 19.99 -44.80
C ALA A 957 -27.37 19.34 -43.49
N THR A 958 -28.12 19.52 -42.41
CA THR A 958 -27.86 18.83 -41.12
C THR A 958 -27.93 17.31 -41.23
N SER A 959 -28.68 16.78 -42.20
CA SER A 959 -28.72 15.36 -42.57
C SER A 959 -27.49 14.87 -43.35
N LEU A 960 -26.45 15.69 -43.45
CA LEU A 960 -25.16 15.40 -44.10
C LEU A 960 -25.19 15.32 -45.64
N HIS A 961 -26.32 15.66 -46.27
CA HIS A 961 -26.44 15.70 -47.73
C HIS A 961 -25.98 17.05 -48.32
N GLU A 962 -25.30 17.00 -49.46
CA GLU A 962 -24.95 18.19 -50.25
C GLU A 962 -26.24 18.83 -50.82
N LEU A 963 -26.44 20.12 -50.56
CA LEU A 963 -27.60 20.88 -51.03
C LEU A 963 -27.27 21.67 -52.30
N THR A 964 -26.17 22.44 -52.27
CA THR A 964 -25.78 23.31 -53.39
C THR A 964 -24.31 23.72 -53.32
N LYS A 965 -23.77 24.23 -54.42
CA LYS A 965 -22.44 24.85 -54.52
C LYS A 965 -22.60 26.30 -54.94
N LEU A 966 -21.87 27.19 -54.29
CA LEU A 966 -21.87 28.62 -54.58
C LEU A 966 -20.44 29.15 -54.58
N LYS A 967 -20.21 30.20 -55.38
CA LYS A 967 -18.93 30.90 -55.45
C LYS A 967 -19.10 32.31 -54.91
N LEU A 968 -18.30 32.65 -53.91
CA LEU A 968 -18.26 33.99 -53.34
C LEU A 968 -17.72 35.00 -54.37
N PRO A 969 -18.02 36.30 -54.22
CA PRO A 969 -17.58 37.34 -55.16
C PRO A 969 -16.06 37.39 -55.33
N SER A 970 -15.57 38.00 -56.42
CA SER A 970 -14.12 38.07 -56.72
C SER A 970 -13.34 38.68 -55.55
N LEU A 971 -12.48 37.86 -54.92
CA LEU A 971 -11.68 38.23 -53.77
C LEU A 971 -10.32 38.79 -54.23
N SER A 972 -9.86 39.89 -53.61
CA SER A 972 -8.51 40.43 -53.87
C SER A 972 -7.41 39.73 -53.08
N ALA A 973 -7.79 38.97 -52.05
CA ALA A 973 -6.91 38.22 -51.16
C ALA A 973 -7.64 36.97 -50.63
N PRO A 974 -6.91 35.94 -50.17
CA PRO A 974 -7.51 34.73 -49.61
C PRO A 974 -8.36 35.02 -48.37
N ILE A 975 -9.40 34.21 -48.17
CA ILE A 975 -10.20 34.20 -46.94
C ILE A 975 -9.33 33.73 -45.78
N ILE A 976 -9.38 34.44 -44.66
CA ILE A 976 -8.59 34.11 -43.46
C ILE A 976 -9.45 33.63 -42.29
N ARG A 977 -10.78 33.78 -42.38
CA ARG A 977 -11.74 33.38 -41.34
C ARG A 977 -13.00 32.81 -41.99
N ALA A 978 -13.62 31.84 -41.32
CA ALA A 978 -14.88 31.28 -41.75
C ALA A 978 -15.96 32.36 -41.93
N PRO A 979 -16.80 32.29 -42.99
CA PRO A 979 -17.89 33.24 -43.19
C PRO A 979 -18.82 33.30 -41.97
N GLU A 980 -19.05 34.50 -41.44
CA GLU A 980 -19.81 34.69 -40.20
C GLU A 980 -21.11 35.45 -40.47
N LEU A 981 -22.24 34.94 -39.97
CA LEU A 981 -23.52 35.61 -40.08
C LEU A 981 -23.67 36.68 -38.97
N ILE A 982 -23.69 37.95 -39.35
CA ILE A 982 -23.82 39.12 -38.45
C ILE A 982 -25.24 39.69 -38.58
N GLY A 983 -26.21 39.01 -37.99
CA GLY A 983 -27.64 39.34 -38.07
C GLY A 983 -28.47 38.23 -38.71
N SER A 984 -29.60 38.57 -39.34
CA SER A 984 -30.53 37.61 -39.96
C SER A 984 -30.07 37.10 -41.33
N ASP A 985 -29.41 37.96 -42.10
CA ASP A 985 -29.16 37.78 -43.53
C ASP A 985 -27.87 38.44 -44.01
N ILE A 986 -27.05 38.98 -43.11
CA ILE A 986 -25.79 39.64 -43.47
C ILE A 986 -24.63 38.72 -43.13
N LEU A 987 -23.80 38.40 -44.13
CA LEU A 987 -22.61 37.58 -44.01
C LEU A 987 -21.36 38.47 -44.09
N LEU A 988 -20.47 38.36 -43.10
CA LEU A 988 -19.16 38.97 -43.12
C LEU A 988 -18.13 37.97 -43.63
N LEU A 989 -17.39 38.39 -44.66
CA LEU A 989 -16.18 37.74 -45.13
C LEU A 989 -14.97 38.58 -44.77
N VAL A 990 -13.97 37.92 -44.21
CA VAL A 990 -12.69 38.53 -43.85
C VAL A 990 -11.60 37.90 -44.70
N THR A 991 -10.96 38.73 -45.53
CA THR A 991 -9.80 38.34 -46.33
C THR A 991 -8.53 38.95 -45.75
N GLY A 992 -7.37 38.53 -46.25
CA GLY A 992 -6.09 39.10 -45.82
C GLY A 992 -5.94 40.61 -46.04
N ARG A 993 -6.81 41.26 -46.83
CA ARG A 993 -6.76 42.71 -47.10
C ARG A 993 -8.11 43.43 -47.05
N GLN A 994 -9.23 42.72 -47.00
CA GLN A 994 -10.57 43.32 -47.13
C GLN A 994 -11.56 42.73 -46.14
N LEU A 995 -12.43 43.59 -45.61
CA LEU A 995 -13.70 43.20 -45.00
C LEU A 995 -14.81 43.33 -46.05
N ILE A 996 -15.64 42.30 -46.21
CA ILE A 996 -16.67 42.25 -47.24
C ILE A 996 -18.00 41.86 -46.59
N LEU A 997 -19.04 42.65 -46.80
CA LEU A 997 -20.41 42.34 -46.38
C LEU A 997 -21.21 41.82 -47.57
N LEU A 998 -21.85 40.68 -47.38
CA LEU A 998 -22.76 40.08 -48.33
C LEU A 998 -24.16 39.97 -47.72
N ARG A 999 -25.20 40.10 -48.53
CA ARG A 999 -26.58 39.75 -48.16
C ARG A 999 -26.92 38.35 -48.66
N LEU A 1000 -27.48 37.54 -47.80
CA LEU A 1000 -27.89 36.16 -48.04
C LEU A 1000 -29.38 36.08 -48.36
N ASN A 1001 -29.73 35.70 -49.58
CA ASN A 1001 -31.12 35.54 -49.99
C ASN A 1001 -31.72 34.21 -49.49
N GLU A 1002 -33.03 34.01 -49.67
CA GLU A 1002 -33.72 32.76 -49.29
C GLU A 1002 -33.20 31.52 -50.06
N ALA A 1003 -32.70 31.70 -51.29
CA ALA A 1003 -32.14 30.63 -52.11
C ALA A 1003 -30.65 30.31 -51.82
N ASN A 1004 -30.11 30.74 -50.68
CA ASN A 1004 -28.69 30.65 -50.33
C ASN A 1004 -27.73 31.28 -51.37
N SER A 1005 -28.21 32.28 -52.13
CA SER A 1005 -27.37 33.11 -53.00
C SER A 1005 -26.89 34.36 -52.26
N VAL A 1006 -25.70 34.85 -52.62
CA VAL A 1006 -25.06 36.00 -51.97
C VAL A 1006 -25.01 37.22 -52.89
N VAL A 1007 -25.27 38.41 -52.32
CA VAL A 1007 -25.17 39.71 -53.00
C VAL A 1007 -24.19 40.62 -52.27
N LEU A 1008 -23.27 41.28 -52.97
CA LEU A 1008 -22.31 42.21 -52.37
C LEU A 1008 -22.99 43.49 -51.87
N LEU A 1009 -22.80 43.83 -50.58
CA LEU A 1009 -23.30 45.07 -49.97
C LEU A 1009 -22.23 46.15 -49.87
N ALA A 1010 -21.09 45.81 -49.25
CA ALA A 1010 -20.00 46.76 -49.02
C ALA A 1010 -18.66 46.04 -48.94
N THR A 1011 -17.59 46.74 -49.32
CA THR A 1011 -16.21 46.31 -49.13
C THR A 1011 -15.43 47.41 -48.42
N LEU A 1012 -14.49 47.01 -47.57
CA LEU A 1012 -13.55 47.91 -46.91
C LEU A 1012 -12.14 47.36 -47.06
N ASP A 1013 -11.29 48.09 -47.78
CA ASP A 1013 -9.87 47.80 -47.89
C ASP A 1013 -9.16 48.19 -46.59
N SER A 1014 -8.48 47.22 -45.98
CA SER A 1014 -7.63 47.47 -44.82
C SER A 1014 -6.26 47.97 -45.28
N PRO A 1015 -5.76 49.08 -44.71
CA PRO A 1015 -4.41 49.59 -45.03
C PRO A 1015 -3.30 48.63 -44.55
N PHE A 1016 -3.62 47.73 -43.62
CA PHE A 1016 -2.70 46.73 -43.09
C PHE A 1016 -3.22 45.32 -43.36
N PRO A 1017 -2.34 44.33 -43.60
CA PRO A 1017 -2.77 42.93 -43.71
C PRO A 1017 -3.57 42.51 -42.48
N ILE A 1018 -4.76 41.95 -42.69
CA ILE A 1018 -5.60 41.41 -41.62
C ILE A 1018 -5.12 40.00 -41.33
N LYS A 1019 -4.91 39.68 -40.05
CA LYS A 1019 -4.49 38.36 -39.57
C LYS A 1019 -5.62 37.61 -38.88
N THR A 1020 -6.47 38.33 -38.18
CA THR A 1020 -7.63 37.79 -37.48
C THR A 1020 -8.69 38.88 -37.35
N ALA A 1021 -9.92 38.48 -37.06
CA ALA A 1021 -10.99 39.43 -36.80
C ALA A 1021 -12.00 38.81 -35.83
N ALA A 1022 -12.70 39.66 -35.10
CA ALA A 1022 -13.86 39.29 -34.29
C ALA A 1022 -14.98 40.31 -34.46
N THR A 1023 -16.22 39.82 -34.47
CA THR A 1023 -17.40 40.68 -34.40
C THR A 1023 -17.76 40.91 -32.94
N VAL A 1024 -17.95 42.17 -32.56
CA VAL A 1024 -18.40 42.60 -31.24
C VAL A 1024 -19.77 43.26 -31.42
N ILE A 1025 -20.82 42.61 -30.92
CA ILE A 1025 -22.19 43.06 -31.07
C ILE A 1025 -22.71 43.50 -29.69
N GLN A 1026 -22.90 44.80 -29.52
CA GLN A 1026 -23.59 45.39 -28.37
C GLN A 1026 -25.04 45.73 -28.75
N THR A 1027 -25.89 45.98 -27.75
CA THR A 1027 -27.31 46.32 -27.97
C THR A 1027 -27.54 47.49 -28.93
N THR A 1028 -26.60 48.44 -29.01
CA THR A 1028 -26.71 49.67 -29.80
C THR A 1028 -25.61 49.86 -30.85
N SER A 1029 -24.60 48.97 -30.88
CA SER A 1029 -23.46 49.13 -31.80
C SER A 1029 -22.94 47.78 -32.30
N ARG A 1030 -22.53 47.72 -33.57
CA ARG A 1030 -21.86 46.55 -34.16
C ARG A 1030 -20.46 46.97 -34.56
N GLN A 1031 -19.46 46.30 -34.01
CA GLN A 1031 -18.06 46.60 -34.25
C GLN A 1031 -17.34 45.37 -34.77
N ILE A 1032 -16.36 45.57 -35.64
CA ILE A 1032 -15.49 44.53 -36.16
C ILE A 1032 -14.07 44.91 -35.77
N TRP A 1033 -13.48 44.08 -34.93
CA TRP A 1033 -12.13 44.23 -34.43
C TRP A 1033 -11.21 43.40 -35.31
N THR A 1034 -10.22 44.01 -35.95
CA THR A 1034 -9.27 43.36 -36.85
C THR A 1034 -7.86 43.41 -36.26
N GLY A 1035 -7.22 42.25 -36.17
CA GLY A 1035 -5.84 42.09 -35.70
C GLY A 1035 -4.84 42.16 -36.86
N HIS A 1036 -3.71 42.80 -36.62
CA HIS A 1036 -2.64 43.01 -37.60
C HIS A 1036 -1.26 42.66 -37.02
N SER A 1037 -0.22 42.87 -37.85
CA SER A 1037 1.18 42.89 -37.40
C SER A 1037 1.48 44.09 -36.49
N GLU A 1038 2.62 44.05 -35.80
CA GLU A 1038 3.07 45.10 -34.85
C GLU A 1038 2.08 45.34 -33.69
N GLY A 1039 1.33 44.30 -33.29
CA GLY A 1039 0.38 44.34 -32.19
C GLY A 1039 -0.83 45.24 -32.41
N ARG A 1040 -1.04 45.75 -33.63
CA ARG A 1040 -2.13 46.68 -33.95
C ARG A 1040 -3.47 45.95 -34.02
N ILE A 1041 -4.49 46.55 -33.43
CA ILE A 1041 -5.89 46.15 -33.50
C ILE A 1041 -6.70 47.32 -34.05
N SER A 1042 -7.37 47.18 -35.19
CA SER A 1042 -8.23 48.23 -35.76
C SER A 1042 -9.70 47.94 -35.46
N ILE A 1043 -10.46 48.96 -35.09
CA ILE A 1043 -11.88 48.84 -34.75
C ILE A 1043 -12.68 49.55 -35.84
N HIS A 1044 -13.59 48.81 -36.46
CA HIS A 1044 -14.49 49.30 -37.50
C HIS A 1044 -15.93 49.22 -37.01
N HIS A 1045 -16.67 50.32 -37.06
CA HIS A 1045 -18.09 50.36 -36.72
C HIS A 1045 -18.94 50.09 -37.97
N LEU A 1046 -19.92 49.21 -37.81
CA LEU A 1046 -20.91 48.86 -38.82
C LEU A 1046 -22.19 49.68 -38.55
N SER A 1047 -22.53 50.60 -39.45
CA SER A 1047 -23.75 51.41 -39.35
C SER A 1047 -25.01 50.54 -39.53
N THR A 1048 -26.18 51.08 -39.17
CA THR A 1048 -27.49 50.48 -39.48
C THR A 1048 -27.73 50.29 -40.98
N ASP A 1049 -27.07 51.07 -41.83
CA ASP A 1049 -27.16 50.98 -43.30
C ASP A 1049 -26.11 50.04 -43.92
N ASP A 1050 -25.55 49.11 -43.14
CA ASP A 1050 -24.57 48.10 -43.59
C ASP A 1050 -23.28 48.69 -44.21
N LYS A 1051 -22.83 49.85 -43.72
CA LYS A 1051 -21.58 50.51 -44.14
C LYS A 1051 -20.52 50.46 -43.05
N PHE A 1052 -19.28 50.27 -43.47
CA PHE A 1052 -18.10 50.32 -42.61
C PHE A 1052 -17.68 51.77 -42.32
N SER A 1053 -17.28 52.03 -41.09
CA SER A 1053 -16.61 53.28 -40.67
C SER A 1053 -15.46 52.96 -39.73
N PHE A 1054 -14.31 53.61 -39.89
CA PHE A 1054 -13.17 53.42 -38.99
C PHE A 1054 -13.41 54.16 -37.66
N SER A 1055 -13.18 53.48 -36.54
CA SER A 1055 -13.41 54.01 -35.19
C SER A 1055 -12.09 54.39 -34.49
N SER A 1056 -11.17 53.43 -34.34
CA SER A 1056 -9.89 53.64 -33.66
C SER A 1056 -8.90 52.49 -33.88
N SER A 1057 -7.63 52.70 -33.53
CA SER A 1057 -6.64 51.63 -33.41
C SER A 1057 -6.13 51.51 -31.97
N LEU A 1058 -6.02 50.27 -31.51
CA LEU A 1058 -5.43 49.87 -30.22
C LEU A 1058 -4.13 49.10 -30.48
N TYR A 1059 -3.31 48.94 -29.45
CA TYR A 1059 -2.03 48.23 -29.54
C TYR A 1059 -1.85 47.31 -28.34
N LEU A 1060 -1.31 46.11 -28.58
CA LEU A 1060 -0.84 45.23 -27.52
C LEU A 1060 0.38 45.85 -26.81
N PRO A 1061 0.61 45.53 -25.52
CA PRO A 1061 1.74 46.07 -24.76
C PRO A 1061 3.12 45.60 -25.24
N ASP A 1062 3.18 44.45 -25.92
CA ASP A 1062 4.42 43.83 -26.36
C ASP A 1062 4.77 44.31 -27.78
N ASP A 1063 6.00 44.79 -27.98
CA ASP A 1063 6.46 45.34 -29.26
C ASP A 1063 6.68 44.24 -30.32
N ASN A 1064 6.42 44.56 -31.60
CA ASN A 1064 6.68 43.69 -32.77
C ASN A 1064 5.95 42.32 -32.75
N VAL A 1065 4.81 42.21 -32.08
CA VAL A 1065 4.00 40.98 -32.09
C VAL A 1065 2.99 40.93 -33.24
N VAL A 1066 2.45 39.76 -33.58
CA VAL A 1066 1.36 39.61 -34.56
C VAL A 1066 0.11 39.16 -33.82
N VAL A 1067 -0.99 39.90 -33.94
CA VAL A 1067 -2.26 39.51 -33.30
C VAL A 1067 -2.78 38.22 -33.93
N LYS A 1068 -3.04 37.21 -33.11
CA LYS A 1068 -3.38 35.84 -33.54
C LYS A 1068 -4.86 35.54 -33.43
N ASP A 1069 -5.42 35.58 -32.22
CA ASP A 1069 -6.85 35.33 -31.98
C ASP A 1069 -7.48 36.54 -31.28
N ILE A 1070 -8.73 36.83 -31.67
CA ILE A 1070 -9.60 37.78 -30.99
C ILE A 1070 -10.91 37.05 -30.69
N LEU A 1071 -11.29 36.98 -29.41
CA LEU A 1071 -12.54 36.38 -28.95
C LEU A 1071 -13.41 37.49 -28.34
N ALA A 1072 -14.68 37.55 -28.70
CA ALA A 1072 -15.62 38.53 -28.15
C ALA A 1072 -16.63 37.84 -27.23
N SER A 1073 -17.04 38.53 -26.15
CA SER A 1073 -18.14 38.08 -25.31
C SER A 1073 -19.48 38.23 -26.03
N ARG A 1074 -20.48 37.41 -25.66
CA ARG A 1074 -21.82 37.47 -26.25
C ARG A 1074 -22.55 38.77 -25.99
N ASP A 1075 -22.27 39.42 -24.86
CA ASP A 1075 -22.80 40.75 -24.53
C ASP A 1075 -22.03 41.90 -25.23
N GLY A 1076 -20.90 41.59 -25.87
CA GLY A 1076 -20.06 42.54 -26.58
C GLY A 1076 -19.31 43.53 -25.67
N ASN A 1077 -19.22 43.27 -24.36
CA ASN A 1077 -18.55 44.17 -23.42
C ASN A 1077 -17.05 43.89 -23.26
N ASN A 1078 -16.61 42.67 -23.53
CA ASN A 1078 -15.22 42.25 -23.33
C ASN A 1078 -14.67 41.53 -24.56
N VAL A 1079 -13.37 41.73 -24.81
CA VAL A 1079 -12.64 41.08 -25.91
C VAL A 1079 -11.33 40.50 -25.39
N TRP A 1080 -11.05 39.23 -25.69
CA TRP A 1080 -9.79 38.57 -25.36
C TRP A 1080 -8.88 38.49 -26.57
N VAL A 1081 -7.62 38.84 -26.40
CA VAL A 1081 -6.64 38.92 -27.49
C VAL A 1081 -5.40 38.11 -27.17
N THR A 1082 -4.95 37.30 -28.14
CA THR A 1082 -3.69 36.54 -28.13
C THR A 1082 -2.77 36.99 -29.28
N TYR A 1083 -1.50 36.60 -29.24
CA TYR A 1083 -0.52 36.95 -30.28
C TYR A 1083 0.42 35.77 -30.60
N GLU A 1084 0.93 35.74 -31.83
CA GLU A 1084 1.81 34.68 -32.31
C GLU A 1084 3.13 34.62 -31.51
N GLY A 1085 3.51 33.42 -31.07
CA GLY A 1085 4.69 33.21 -30.21
C GLY A 1085 4.55 33.79 -28.80
N GLY A 1086 3.35 34.25 -28.42
CA GLY A 1086 3.07 34.88 -27.14
C GLY A 1086 2.72 33.91 -26.02
N SER A 1087 3.00 34.31 -24.78
CA SER A 1087 2.63 33.57 -23.55
C SER A 1087 1.53 34.27 -22.76
N ARG A 1088 0.96 35.36 -23.29
CA ARG A 1088 -0.04 36.16 -22.59
C ARG A 1088 -1.36 36.23 -23.33
N VAL A 1089 -2.43 36.28 -22.54
CA VAL A 1089 -3.77 36.61 -22.99
C VAL A 1089 -4.20 37.90 -22.31
N PHE A 1090 -4.75 38.84 -23.09
CA PHE A 1090 -5.22 40.13 -22.58
C PHE A 1090 -6.74 40.23 -22.70
N CYS A 1091 -7.42 40.64 -21.64
CA CYS A 1091 -8.84 41.00 -21.67
C CYS A 1091 -8.96 42.52 -21.83
N TRP A 1092 -9.75 42.96 -22.80
CA TRP A 1092 -10.05 44.35 -23.10
C TRP A 1092 -11.49 44.66 -22.74
N ASP A 1093 -11.68 45.77 -22.05
CA ASP A 1093 -12.98 46.40 -21.89
C ASP A 1093 -13.29 47.21 -23.17
N VAL A 1094 -14.38 46.84 -23.85
CA VAL A 1094 -14.75 47.41 -25.15
C VAL A 1094 -15.13 48.88 -25.05
N GLU A 1095 -15.79 49.28 -23.95
CA GLU A 1095 -16.26 50.65 -23.74
C GLU A 1095 -15.10 51.57 -23.34
N ARG A 1096 -14.25 51.12 -22.41
CA ARG A 1096 -13.09 51.88 -21.91
C ARG A 1096 -11.90 51.85 -22.85
N ARG A 1097 -11.85 50.92 -23.80
CA ARG A 1097 -10.73 50.69 -24.73
C ARG A 1097 -9.39 50.51 -24.00
N GLN A 1098 -9.42 49.79 -22.89
CA GLN A 1098 -8.26 49.50 -22.05
C GLN A 1098 -8.21 48.03 -21.67
N ILE A 1099 -7.00 47.53 -21.43
CA ILE A 1099 -6.78 46.19 -20.89
C ILE A 1099 -7.28 46.17 -19.44
N SER A 1100 -8.24 45.32 -19.15
CA SER A 1100 -8.82 45.13 -17.81
C SER A 1100 -8.02 44.12 -16.98
N SER A 1101 -7.55 43.04 -17.62
CA SER A 1101 -6.80 41.97 -16.98
C SER A 1101 -5.86 41.26 -17.98
N SER A 1102 -4.90 40.49 -17.47
CA SER A 1102 -3.98 39.69 -18.29
C SER A 1102 -3.57 38.39 -17.60
N LEU A 1103 -3.47 37.29 -18.35
CA LEU A 1103 -2.95 36.00 -17.89
C LEU A 1103 -1.62 35.70 -18.58
N ASP A 1104 -0.58 35.35 -17.82
CA ASP A 1104 0.69 34.82 -18.34
C ASP A 1104 0.76 33.32 -18.04
N ILE A 1105 0.62 32.49 -19.08
CA ILE A 1105 0.50 31.03 -18.93
C ILE A 1105 1.77 30.38 -18.37
N ARG A 1106 2.94 31.02 -18.49
CA ARG A 1106 4.21 30.50 -17.93
C ARG A 1106 4.24 30.53 -16.41
N LYS A 1107 3.37 31.33 -15.80
CA LYS A 1107 3.23 31.41 -14.34
C LYS A 1107 2.22 30.41 -13.78
N VAL A 1108 1.52 29.69 -14.64
CA VAL A 1108 0.50 28.72 -14.23
C VAL A 1108 1.18 27.37 -14.03
N MET A 1109 1.38 26.99 -12.78
CA MET A 1109 1.85 25.65 -12.45
C MET A 1109 0.69 24.67 -12.51
N PRO A 1110 0.88 23.48 -13.09
CA PRO A 1110 -0.15 22.45 -13.08
C PRO A 1110 -0.45 21.98 -11.65
N GLY A 1111 -1.74 21.81 -11.32
CA GLY A 1111 -2.19 21.47 -9.97
C GLY A 1111 -2.13 19.97 -9.61
N SER A 1112 -1.61 19.13 -10.51
CA SER A 1112 -1.69 17.67 -10.42
C SER A 1112 -0.29 17.04 -10.44
N GLU A 1113 -0.01 16.11 -9.52
CA GLU A 1113 1.25 15.34 -9.47
C GLU A 1113 1.44 14.47 -10.72
N THR A 1114 0.39 14.22 -11.51
CA THR A 1114 0.50 13.54 -12.82
C THR A 1114 1.39 14.30 -13.81
N ILE A 1115 1.67 15.58 -13.52
CA ILE A 1115 2.39 16.53 -14.36
C ILE A 1115 3.82 16.74 -13.84
N HIS A 1116 4.45 15.71 -13.26
CA HIS A 1116 5.90 15.67 -13.03
C HIS A 1116 6.74 15.84 -14.32
N THR A 1117 6.12 15.92 -15.50
CA THR A 1117 6.76 15.96 -16.83
C THR A 1117 6.79 17.34 -17.49
N LEU A 1118 6.32 18.41 -16.83
CA LEU A 1118 6.65 19.77 -17.28
C LEU A 1118 7.85 20.25 -16.45
N ASP A 1119 9.06 19.94 -16.93
CA ASP A 1119 10.28 20.55 -16.42
C ASP A 1119 10.09 22.07 -16.36
N VAL A 1120 10.60 22.71 -15.31
CA VAL A 1120 10.54 24.17 -15.13
C VAL A 1120 11.09 24.89 -16.37
N GLU A 1121 12.10 24.31 -17.03
CA GLU A 1121 12.69 24.80 -18.28
C GLU A 1121 11.72 24.73 -19.47
N MET A 1122 10.89 23.67 -19.56
CA MET A 1122 9.88 23.53 -20.61
C MET A 1122 8.69 24.50 -20.45
N ALA A 1123 8.45 24.97 -19.22
CA ALA A 1123 7.40 25.95 -18.94
C ALA A 1123 7.77 27.37 -19.42
N GLU A 1124 9.05 27.73 -19.48
CA GLU A 1124 9.51 29.06 -19.90
C GLU A 1124 9.28 29.32 -21.40
N GLU A 1125 9.37 28.28 -22.23
CA GLU A 1125 9.16 28.35 -23.69
C GLU A 1125 7.69 28.17 -24.11
N ASN A 1126 6.77 27.98 -23.17
CA ASN A 1126 5.40 27.63 -23.52
C ASN A 1126 4.61 28.83 -24.06
N VAL A 1127 4.05 28.69 -25.27
CA VAL A 1127 3.27 29.73 -25.96
C VAL A 1127 1.80 29.34 -26.08
N VAL A 1128 0.94 30.35 -26.17
CA VAL A 1128 -0.50 30.23 -26.41
C VAL A 1128 -0.75 29.86 -27.86
N THR A 1129 -1.47 28.75 -28.07
CA THR A 1129 -1.72 28.21 -29.41
C THR A 1129 -3.17 28.32 -29.84
N CYS A 1130 -4.11 28.26 -28.90
CA CYS A 1130 -5.53 28.46 -29.15
C CYS A 1130 -6.24 28.89 -27.87
N ALA A 1131 -7.43 29.50 -28.01
CA ALA A 1131 -8.27 29.87 -26.88
C ALA A 1131 -9.75 29.71 -27.24
N ALA A 1132 -10.59 29.41 -26.24
CA ALA A 1132 -12.04 29.34 -26.39
C ALA A 1132 -12.74 29.88 -25.14
N LEU A 1133 -13.88 30.53 -25.35
CA LEU A 1133 -14.68 31.15 -24.30
C LEU A 1133 -15.95 30.32 -24.06
N LEU A 1134 -16.24 30.01 -22.79
CA LEU A 1134 -17.48 29.40 -22.34
C LEU A 1134 -18.22 30.39 -21.42
N GLU A 1135 -19.38 30.87 -21.84
CA GLU A 1135 -20.19 31.82 -21.07
C GLU A 1135 -21.36 31.09 -20.40
N ASN A 1136 -21.32 30.99 -19.06
CA ASN A 1136 -22.36 30.36 -18.26
C ASN A 1136 -23.04 31.39 -17.34
N ALA A 1137 -24.28 31.13 -16.91
CA ALA A 1137 -25.00 31.97 -15.95
C ALA A 1137 -24.25 32.19 -14.62
N ASP A 1138 -23.46 31.20 -14.20
CA ASP A 1138 -22.63 31.22 -12.98
C ASP A 1138 -21.24 31.89 -13.15
N GLY A 1139 -20.92 32.41 -14.35
CA GLY A 1139 -19.66 33.09 -14.66
C GLY A 1139 -18.90 32.49 -15.85
N ALA A 1140 -18.31 33.37 -16.67
CA ALA A 1140 -17.58 32.99 -17.88
C ALA A 1140 -16.19 32.40 -17.60
N GLN A 1141 -15.81 31.37 -18.36
CA GLN A 1141 -14.54 30.67 -18.28
C GLN A 1141 -13.79 30.76 -19.60
N LEU A 1142 -12.48 30.99 -19.53
CA LEU A 1142 -11.58 31.01 -20.67
C LEU A 1142 -10.69 29.77 -20.64
N TYR A 1143 -10.72 29.01 -21.73
CA TYR A 1143 -9.87 27.85 -21.97
C TYR A 1143 -8.72 28.29 -22.87
N VAL A 1144 -7.48 28.01 -22.45
CA VAL A 1144 -6.27 28.42 -23.16
C VAL A 1144 -5.40 27.19 -23.40
N GLY A 1145 -5.20 26.84 -24.68
CA GLY A 1145 -4.32 25.77 -25.10
C GLY A 1145 -2.92 26.27 -25.41
N THR A 1146 -1.94 25.38 -25.28
CA THR A 1146 -0.52 25.75 -25.40
C THR A 1146 0.28 24.78 -26.29
N SER A 1147 1.46 25.25 -26.70
CA SER A 1147 2.42 24.51 -27.55
C SER A 1147 2.95 23.21 -26.94
N ARG A 1148 2.91 23.08 -25.60
CA ARG A 1148 3.40 21.90 -24.87
C ARG A 1148 2.27 21.00 -24.34
N GLY A 1149 1.04 21.19 -24.82
CA GLY A 1149 -0.09 20.33 -24.45
C GLY A 1149 -0.80 20.71 -23.15
N LEU A 1150 -0.39 21.81 -22.51
CA LEU A 1150 -1.04 22.32 -21.30
C LEU A 1150 -2.35 23.03 -21.70
N LEU A 1151 -3.44 22.65 -21.05
CA LEU A 1151 -4.72 23.33 -21.09
C LEU A 1151 -4.92 24.08 -19.77
N VAL A 1152 -5.04 25.40 -19.85
CA VAL A 1152 -5.31 26.27 -18.71
C VAL A 1152 -6.77 26.69 -18.74
N VAL A 1153 -7.48 26.50 -17.64
CA VAL A 1153 -8.84 27.03 -17.45
C VAL A 1153 -8.75 28.20 -16.49
N ALA A 1154 -9.22 29.36 -16.91
CA ALA A 1154 -9.21 30.59 -16.12
C ALA A 1154 -10.61 31.22 -16.04
N ASN A 1155 -10.83 32.05 -15.02
CA ASN A 1155 -11.98 32.96 -15.02
C ASN A 1155 -11.80 33.96 -16.19
N ALA A 1156 -12.81 34.10 -17.05
CA ALA A 1156 -12.65 34.89 -18.28
C ALA A 1156 -12.42 36.39 -17.99
N LEU A 1157 -13.12 36.97 -17.02
CA LEU A 1157 -13.02 38.41 -16.72
C LEU A 1157 -11.76 38.76 -15.92
N LEU A 1158 -11.50 38.02 -14.84
CA LEU A 1158 -10.38 38.27 -13.95
C LEU A 1158 -9.06 37.72 -14.51
N LEU A 1159 -9.12 36.82 -15.50
CA LEU A 1159 -7.98 36.08 -16.03
C LEU A 1159 -7.15 35.38 -14.94
N GLN A 1160 -7.82 34.93 -13.87
CA GLN A 1160 -7.23 34.14 -12.80
C GLN A 1160 -7.31 32.64 -13.15
N PRO A 1161 -6.20 31.89 -13.10
CA PRO A 1161 -6.20 30.45 -13.37
C PRO A 1161 -7.01 29.71 -12.30
N LEU A 1162 -7.96 28.87 -12.75
CA LEU A 1162 -8.78 28.02 -11.90
C LEU A 1162 -8.19 26.62 -11.78
N SER A 1163 -7.66 26.08 -12.89
CA SER A 1163 -6.98 24.79 -12.93
C SER A 1163 -6.20 24.65 -14.24
N ALA A 1164 -5.26 23.71 -14.29
CA ALA A 1164 -4.51 23.39 -15.49
C ALA A 1164 -4.19 21.89 -15.54
N CYS A 1165 -4.32 21.29 -16.72
CA CYS A 1165 -4.00 19.89 -16.97
C CYS A 1165 -3.30 19.71 -18.31
N ARG A 1166 -2.66 18.55 -18.51
CA ARG A 1166 -2.01 18.20 -19.77
C ARG A 1166 -2.71 16.97 -20.38
N PRO A 1167 -3.79 17.17 -21.16
CA PRO A 1167 -4.54 16.06 -21.74
C PRO A 1167 -3.76 15.29 -22.82
N PHE A 1168 -2.76 15.93 -23.45
CA PHE A 1168 -1.95 15.34 -24.51
C PHE A 1168 -0.49 15.82 -24.42
N GLY A 1169 0.45 15.00 -24.89
CA GLY A 1169 1.88 15.34 -24.88
C GLY A 1169 2.27 16.41 -25.91
N GLY A 1170 1.57 16.46 -27.05
CA GLY A 1170 1.82 17.39 -28.15
C GLY A 1170 1.09 18.73 -28.02
N GLU A 1171 1.22 19.57 -29.05
CA GLU A 1171 0.60 20.90 -29.13
C GLU A 1171 -0.94 20.83 -29.16
N LEU A 1172 -1.61 21.72 -28.41
CA LEU A 1172 -3.06 21.91 -28.55
C LEU A 1172 -3.32 22.89 -29.69
N THR A 1173 -3.88 22.40 -30.80
CA THR A 1173 -4.04 23.19 -32.04
C THR A 1173 -5.35 23.95 -32.11
N SER A 1174 -6.42 23.45 -31.48
CA SER A 1174 -7.76 24.06 -31.54
C SER A 1174 -8.56 23.73 -30.29
N LEU A 1175 -9.41 24.66 -29.88
CA LEU A 1175 -10.37 24.50 -28.78
C LEU A 1175 -11.74 24.93 -29.27
N CYS A 1176 -12.75 24.17 -28.88
CA CYS A 1176 -14.13 24.39 -29.30
C CYS A 1176 -15.04 24.12 -28.10
N VAL A 1177 -16.07 24.97 -27.95
CA VAL A 1177 -17.09 24.83 -26.91
C VAL A 1177 -18.38 24.38 -27.56
N VAL A 1178 -18.95 23.29 -27.04
CA VAL A 1178 -20.27 22.78 -27.47
C VAL A 1178 -21.29 23.21 -26.42
N GLU A 1179 -22.13 24.19 -26.76
CA GLU A 1179 -23.18 24.68 -25.88
C GLU A 1179 -24.49 23.90 -26.08
N GLY A 1180 -25.21 23.63 -24.99
CA GLY A 1180 -26.57 23.05 -25.01
C GLY A 1180 -27.66 24.12 -24.93
N PRO A 1181 -28.95 23.72 -24.91
CA PRO A 1181 -30.07 24.65 -24.79
C PRO A 1181 -30.03 25.42 -23.46
N ARG A 1182 -30.68 26.59 -23.44
CA ARG A 1182 -30.60 27.59 -22.37
C ARG A 1182 -31.14 27.04 -21.04
N ASP A 1183 -30.47 27.34 -19.93
CA ASP A 1183 -30.94 27.00 -18.57
C ASP A 1183 -32.29 27.66 -18.20
N ASP A 1184 -32.69 28.73 -18.89
CA ASP A 1184 -33.98 29.39 -18.65
C ASP A 1184 -35.21 28.52 -19.05
N ASP A 1185 -35.02 27.49 -19.87
CA ASP A 1185 -36.08 26.56 -20.29
C ASP A 1185 -36.17 25.28 -19.42
N LEU A 1186 -35.23 25.07 -18.49
CA LEU A 1186 -35.09 23.85 -17.69
C LEU A 1186 -35.62 24.00 -16.25
N ASN A 1187 -36.85 24.51 -16.09
CA ASN A 1187 -37.50 24.59 -14.77
C ASN A 1187 -38.40 23.38 -14.43
N THR A 1188 -38.14 22.22 -15.04
CA THR A 1188 -38.94 21.00 -14.81
C THR A 1188 -38.06 19.77 -14.67
N LYS A 1189 -37.95 19.28 -13.41
CA LYS A 1189 -37.55 17.93 -12.98
C LYS A 1189 -36.62 17.17 -13.94
N VAL A 1190 -35.31 17.29 -13.70
CA VAL A 1190 -34.30 16.34 -14.19
C VAL A 1190 -34.72 14.92 -13.77
N ARG A 1191 -35.20 14.12 -14.72
CA ARG A 1191 -35.42 12.69 -14.54
C ARG A 1191 -34.23 11.99 -15.18
N THR A 1192 -33.27 11.57 -14.37
CA THR A 1192 -32.17 10.71 -14.81
C THR A 1192 -32.70 9.34 -15.28
N THR A 1193 -33.21 9.26 -16.49
CA THR A 1193 -33.58 8.02 -17.17
C THR A 1193 -32.87 7.98 -18.51
N LEU A 1194 -31.75 7.25 -18.56
CA LEU A 1194 -31.15 6.80 -19.82
C LEU A 1194 -32.16 5.89 -20.52
N SER A 1195 -32.71 6.31 -21.66
CA SER A 1195 -33.52 5.43 -22.51
C SER A 1195 -32.61 4.34 -23.08
N THR A 1196 -33.02 3.08 -22.92
CA THR A 1196 -32.28 1.89 -23.36
C THR A 1196 -32.45 1.61 -24.86
N THR A 1197 -32.67 2.64 -25.68
CA THR A 1197 -33.08 2.49 -27.07
C THR A 1197 -32.08 3.10 -28.04
N SER A 1198 -30.85 2.58 -28.06
CA SER A 1198 -29.99 2.67 -29.26
C SER A 1198 -29.76 1.26 -29.77
N SER A 1199 -30.28 0.97 -30.96
CA SER A 1199 -30.23 -0.35 -31.59
C SER A 1199 -28.80 -0.89 -31.68
N GLU A 1200 -28.62 -2.18 -31.37
CA GLU A 1200 -27.35 -2.93 -31.39
C GLU A 1200 -26.58 -2.88 -32.74
N SER A 1201 -27.19 -2.33 -33.79
CA SER A 1201 -26.65 -2.31 -35.16
C SER A 1201 -25.74 -1.12 -35.51
N GLY A 1202 -25.56 -0.13 -34.63
CA GLY A 1202 -24.75 1.08 -34.91
C GLY A 1202 -23.33 1.10 -34.33
N LEU A 1203 -22.98 0.16 -33.46
CA LEU A 1203 -21.75 0.20 -32.63
C LEU A 1203 -20.47 -0.26 -33.34
N GLY A 1204 -20.45 -0.32 -34.67
CA GLY A 1204 -19.32 -0.83 -35.45
C GLY A 1204 -18.02 -0.02 -35.27
N TRP A 1205 -18.13 1.28 -35.02
CA TRP A 1205 -16.99 2.21 -34.83
C TRP A 1205 -16.49 2.27 -33.37
N VAL A 1206 -17.29 1.80 -32.38
CA VAL A 1206 -16.81 1.60 -30.99
C VAL A 1206 -15.71 0.54 -30.92
N ARG A 1207 -15.51 -0.24 -32.00
CA ARG A 1207 -14.38 -1.19 -32.14
C ARG A 1207 -13.01 -0.53 -32.27
N GLU A 1208 -12.92 0.79 -32.43
CA GLU A 1208 -11.65 1.52 -32.51
C GLU A 1208 -11.57 2.69 -31.50
N ARG A 1209 -12.12 2.52 -30.28
CA ARG A 1209 -11.44 3.12 -29.12
C ARG A 1209 -10.12 2.36 -28.92
N VAL A 1210 -9.16 2.64 -29.80
CA VAL A 1210 -7.81 2.10 -29.73
C VAL A 1210 -7.24 2.56 -28.39
N SER A 1211 -6.88 1.60 -27.54
CA SER A 1211 -6.26 1.89 -26.26
C SER A 1211 -4.81 2.36 -26.45
N GLU A 1212 -4.60 3.49 -27.14
CA GLU A 1212 -3.34 4.26 -27.05
C GLU A 1212 -3.24 4.98 -25.69
N THR A 1213 -4.35 5.17 -24.98
CA THR A 1213 -4.33 5.72 -23.61
C THR A 1213 -3.57 4.80 -22.65
N LEU A 1214 -3.62 3.49 -22.91
CA LEU A 1214 -2.83 2.45 -22.26
C LEU A 1214 -1.31 2.61 -22.52
N GLU A 1215 -0.90 3.24 -23.62
CA GLU A 1215 0.51 3.53 -23.93
C GLU A 1215 1.01 4.82 -23.27
N ARG A 1216 0.15 5.83 -23.08
CA ARG A 1216 0.48 7.07 -22.36
C ARG A 1216 0.89 6.82 -20.90
N PHE A 1217 0.31 5.81 -20.24
CA PHE A 1217 0.65 5.43 -18.87
C PHE A 1217 1.85 4.48 -18.76
N ARG A 1218 2.28 3.83 -19.85
CA ARG A 1218 3.41 2.87 -19.84
C ARG A 1218 4.79 3.53 -19.76
N GLY A 1219 4.87 4.86 -19.79
CA GLY A 1219 6.14 5.56 -19.86
C GLY A 1219 6.94 5.18 -21.12
N SER A 1220 6.24 4.74 -22.19
CA SER A 1220 6.89 4.56 -23.48
C SER A 1220 7.50 5.91 -23.87
N PRO A 1221 8.76 5.93 -24.37
CA PRO A 1221 9.32 7.16 -24.90
C PRO A 1221 8.32 7.72 -25.91
N ALA A 1222 8.11 9.04 -25.86
CA ALA A 1222 7.24 9.73 -26.81
C ALA A 1222 7.48 9.13 -28.21
N PRO A 1223 6.42 8.77 -28.97
CA PRO A 1223 6.59 8.23 -30.30
C PRO A 1223 7.58 9.13 -31.04
N SER A 1224 8.59 8.50 -31.65
CA SER A 1224 9.69 9.20 -32.30
C SER A 1224 9.14 10.35 -33.15
N PRO A 1225 9.67 11.58 -33.02
CA PRO A 1225 9.12 12.75 -33.70
C PRO A 1225 9.07 12.49 -35.21
N GLY A 1226 7.87 12.22 -35.75
CA GLY A 1226 7.71 11.83 -37.15
C GLY A 1226 6.48 10.98 -37.50
N GLN A 1227 5.82 10.31 -36.55
CA GLN A 1227 4.49 9.69 -36.75
C GLN A 1227 3.43 10.52 -36.01
N GLY A 1228 2.94 11.59 -36.64
CA GLY A 1228 1.96 12.47 -36.02
C GLY A 1228 0.56 11.87 -36.09
N THR A 1229 0.00 11.48 -34.95
CA THR A 1229 -1.43 11.14 -34.79
C THR A 1229 -2.16 12.39 -34.27
N SER A 1230 -3.30 12.71 -34.88
CA SER A 1230 -4.15 13.83 -34.43
C SER A 1230 -5.22 13.29 -33.48
N VAL A 1231 -5.49 14.00 -32.39
CA VAL A 1231 -6.36 13.50 -31.31
C VAL A 1231 -7.38 14.57 -30.91
N VAL A 1232 -8.62 14.17 -30.70
CA VAL A 1232 -9.70 14.97 -30.12
C VAL A 1232 -9.84 14.61 -28.64
N VAL A 1233 -9.75 15.61 -27.77
CA VAL A 1233 -9.96 15.44 -26.32
C VAL A 1233 -11.26 16.12 -25.94
N THR A 1234 -12.12 15.37 -25.23
CA THR A 1234 -13.43 15.85 -24.77
C THR A 1234 -13.37 16.20 -23.30
N ILE A 1235 -13.81 17.41 -22.96
CA ILE A 1235 -13.78 17.92 -21.61
C ILE A 1235 -15.21 18.19 -21.15
N GLY A 1236 -15.60 17.55 -20.04
CA GLY A 1236 -16.93 17.66 -19.47
C GLY A 1236 -17.21 19.02 -18.83
N ARG A 1237 -18.50 19.29 -18.59
CA ARG A 1237 -18.95 20.53 -17.94
C ARG A 1237 -18.26 20.70 -16.57
N GLY A 1238 -17.80 21.93 -16.30
CA GLY A 1238 -17.51 22.37 -14.94
C GLY A 1238 -16.12 22.04 -14.41
N TYR A 1239 -15.06 22.39 -15.17
CA TYR A 1239 -13.68 22.51 -14.66
C TYR A 1239 -13.62 23.64 -13.59
N ARG A 1240 -14.32 23.43 -12.48
CA ARG A 1240 -14.41 24.30 -11.30
C ARG A 1240 -13.47 23.67 -10.28
N PHE A 1241 -12.56 24.49 -9.76
CA PHE A 1241 -11.79 24.12 -8.59
C PHE A 1241 -12.77 23.76 -7.47
N VAL A 1242 -12.83 22.48 -7.08
CA VAL A 1242 -13.49 22.07 -5.85
C VAL A 1242 -12.45 22.35 -4.76
N PRO A 1243 -12.66 23.34 -3.88
CA PRO A 1243 -11.74 23.54 -2.78
C PRO A 1243 -11.74 22.26 -1.94
N ILE A 1244 -10.57 21.64 -1.85
CA ILE A 1244 -10.32 20.55 -0.92
C ILE A 1244 -10.51 21.15 0.47
N ALA A 1245 -11.59 20.74 1.15
CA ALA A 1245 -11.84 21.08 2.55
C ALA A 1245 -10.95 20.25 3.47
#